data_AF-A0A6S7K882-F1
#
_entry.id   AF-A0A6S7K882-F1
#
_cell.length_a   1.000
_cell.length_b   1.000
_cell.length_c   1.000
_cell.angle_alpha   90.00
_cell.angle_beta   90.00
_cell.angle_gamma   90.00
#
_symmetry.space_group_name_H-M   'P 1'
#
loop_
_entity.id
_entity.type
_entity.pdbx_description
1 polymer ?
#
loop_
_entity_poly.entity_id
_entity_poly.type
_entity_poly.pdbx_seq_one_letter_code
_entity_poly.pdbx_strand_id
1 'polypeptide(L)'
;MQIQRLASKQKDFQVGLKLYQEIHSVTTRSYNNIGNAQRKMKDYKSALQVEEDENSNRNIVADKALQYRTLLSDLNLESNSKLTLKKARTVDNHTLKANKLTSPDQIPDYILKTLMIVNHHAREFKLKCVSADSDSDDSDTEYGINPMDALLAIFHCSDDFLRRDIATKLSACQLSVPFLLPDPVAPSENVTILLTALGSITKSWKGSFNNSNGAQQVFATEFPFPVVSFIRIGKNTIPKSSLINKIMSDGSGAHDVFFHKGMIGGNIERKIVDGLVEMAWYLPGGSEDQTLQNEICFANLRGDGRDFKKQLDFMSKISSVLCLLMMSEYLDETKTVILDMATTSQAKVIIIFNEKTQEGAKKYFSDLRERNREQVTLITYAKKWNEYDFVRSIQENIQKNINAVEAVPLVELASRASEYDIHFDGSLSRSRFEERVDSWLKLGAKDAKDLLKLQTHVPVLAGLEREIYCPRRKNKSKSKGKRIDRDLNEIYAEVEEEKNKQKQSFTDMDERISQCLNDIALMDESGRNYALAKLKHQLNKMSLQNMATLHEEYHVASINLQTRKAEEATSPEEENLKQLEESISKCSFGLEHILRELAQLYQLSDISTNDYEGAAAEMLLSGHPLELVDGDSSYIPMRWFDAVYAKLESKTNNAKIFVISVLGIQSSGKSTMLNTMFGLEFPVSAGRCTRGAFASLIPVSDSLKTASNFDYVLIIDTEGLRGSGDPQLREHDNELATFAIGVADVTIVNIFGENHNEMKEFLEIAVHAFLKMKLVKEKKVCKIVHQNVAATDATTKLAFDRVKLKEDLDKMAKVAATQENCEDQIQSLNDIISFDENKDVFYVPSFLKGSPPMAPVSPNYGRAIQRVKEDVISLMSASSSQSSISQFRERVIILWKAILKGNLISSFRNMIEVRAYTALDRKYFEESVNLMVTGMGELEKKIQVALRRSTTLDERFNVWSSSQMQIRDEAEALGKKMKQAMKKFFETNEDKSILEQWRENVMNKIVQHKENLVMDVTKNCIEIFRYLQNRQDVDEKR
;
A
#
# COMPACT_ATOMS: atom_id res chain seq x y z
N MET A 1 -70.98 1.25 23.99
CA MET A 1 -70.27 1.12 22.68
C MET A 1 -69.09 2.10 22.53
N GLN A 2 -69.25 3.43 22.70
CA GLN A 2 -68.13 4.38 22.58
C GLN A 2 -67.04 4.19 23.66
N ILE A 3 -67.42 3.90 24.91
CA ILE A 3 -66.49 3.61 26.01
C ILE A 3 -65.62 2.36 25.71
N GLN A 4 -66.22 1.29 25.19
CA GLN A 4 -65.48 0.09 24.76
C GLN A 4 -64.51 0.37 23.61
N ARG A 5 -64.89 1.25 22.66
CA ARG A 5 -63.99 1.70 21.58
C ARG A 5 -62.81 2.52 22.11
N LEU A 6 -63.01 3.35 23.13
CA LEU A 6 -61.91 4.07 23.78
C LEU A 6 -60.99 3.12 24.54
N ALA A 7 -61.56 2.21 25.34
CA ALA A 7 -60.78 1.23 26.08
C ALA A 7 -59.94 0.34 25.15
N SER A 8 -60.49 -0.04 23.99
CA SER A 8 -59.74 -0.72 22.93
C SER A 8 -58.59 0.14 22.41
N LYS A 9 -58.85 1.40 22.05
CA LYS A 9 -57.83 2.32 21.53
C LYS A 9 -56.75 2.69 22.55
N GLN A 10 -57.11 2.82 23.83
CA GLN A 10 -56.17 3.02 24.94
C GLN A 10 -55.32 1.78 25.19
N LYS A 11 -55.90 0.58 25.04
CA LYS A 11 -55.14 -0.66 25.09
C LYS A 11 -54.19 -0.77 23.90
N ASP A 12 -54.63 -0.44 22.70
CA ASP A 12 -53.79 -0.40 21.49
C ASP A 12 -52.66 0.63 21.63
N PHE A 13 -52.94 1.79 22.23
CA PHE A 13 -51.94 2.81 22.54
C PHE A 13 -50.96 2.38 23.63
N GLN A 14 -51.40 1.77 24.72
CA GLN A 14 -50.48 1.24 25.75
C GLN A 14 -49.62 0.12 25.20
N VAL A 15 -50.17 -0.73 24.33
CA VAL A 15 -49.41 -1.73 23.57
C VAL A 15 -48.43 -1.04 22.64
N GLY A 16 -48.88 0.01 21.93
CA GLY A 16 -48.05 0.83 21.05
C GLY A 16 -46.90 1.53 21.78
N LEU A 17 -47.13 2.10 22.96
CA LEU A 17 -46.11 2.74 23.79
C LEU A 17 -45.09 1.73 24.31
N LYS A 18 -45.55 0.54 24.72
CA LYS A 18 -44.68 -0.55 25.18
C LYS A 18 -43.83 -1.16 24.06
N LEU A 19 -44.34 -1.17 22.83
CA LEU A 19 -43.68 -1.77 21.67
C LEU A 19 -42.81 -0.78 20.91
N TYR A 20 -43.29 0.45 20.73
CA TYR A 20 -42.73 1.42 19.78
C TYR A 20 -42.25 2.74 20.41
N GLN A 21 -42.36 2.92 21.73
CA GLN A 21 -42.01 4.17 22.44
C GLN A 21 -42.92 5.38 22.08
N GLU A 22 -42.75 6.51 22.78
CA GLU A 22 -43.58 7.72 22.61
C GLU A 22 -43.38 8.38 21.24
N ILE A 23 -42.13 8.39 20.75
CA ILE A 23 -41.73 8.98 19.48
C ILE A 23 -41.76 7.87 18.43
N HIS A 24 -42.96 7.51 17.99
CA HIS A 24 -43.16 6.59 16.85
C HIS A 24 -44.41 6.91 16.05
N SER A 25 -44.37 6.70 14.74
CA SER A 25 -45.49 6.99 13.83
C SER A 25 -46.79 6.25 14.20
N VAL A 26 -46.68 5.01 14.68
CA VAL A 26 -47.82 4.20 15.17
C VAL A 26 -48.37 4.74 16.50
N THR A 27 -47.50 5.24 17.37
CA THR A 27 -47.90 5.88 18.64
C THR A 27 -48.59 7.21 18.36
N THR A 28 -48.10 8.00 17.40
CA THR A 28 -48.72 9.26 16.91
C THR A 28 -50.11 9.02 16.29
N ARG A 29 -50.27 7.94 15.51
CA ARG A 29 -51.58 7.51 14.99
C ARG A 29 -52.52 7.09 16.11
N SER A 30 -51.98 6.54 17.19
CA SER A 30 -52.74 6.11 18.36
C SER A 30 -53.19 7.30 19.23
N TYR A 31 -52.36 8.33 19.41
CA TYR A 31 -52.75 9.63 20.00
C TYR A 31 -53.94 10.24 19.24
N ASN A 32 -53.85 10.37 17.90
CA ASN A 32 -54.96 10.84 17.05
C ASN A 32 -56.23 10.00 17.22
N ASN A 33 -56.09 8.67 17.28
CA ASN A 33 -57.22 7.76 17.41
C ASN A 33 -57.91 7.89 18.77
N ILE A 34 -57.15 8.08 19.85
CA ILE A 34 -57.64 8.30 21.21
C ILE A 34 -58.29 9.67 21.33
N GLY A 35 -57.62 10.74 20.88
CA GLY A 35 -58.16 12.10 20.91
C GLY A 35 -59.48 12.20 20.14
N ASN A 36 -59.57 11.58 18.96
CA ASN A 36 -60.81 11.49 18.20
C ASN A 36 -61.90 10.67 18.89
N ALA A 37 -61.55 9.64 19.67
CA ALA A 37 -62.52 8.88 20.44
C ALA A 37 -63.03 9.67 21.66
N GLN A 38 -62.13 10.36 22.37
CA GLN A 38 -62.45 11.22 23.52
C GLN A 38 -63.32 12.42 23.11
N ARG A 39 -63.02 13.09 21.98
CA ARG A 39 -63.89 14.12 21.39
C ARG A 39 -65.28 13.60 21.06
N LYS A 40 -65.39 12.37 20.52
CA LYS A 40 -66.69 11.72 20.23
C LYS A 40 -67.50 11.39 21.48
N MET A 41 -66.85 11.24 22.64
CA MET A 41 -67.50 11.05 23.94
C MET A 41 -67.71 12.36 24.72
N LYS A 42 -67.39 13.51 24.11
CA LYS A 42 -67.46 14.84 24.75
C LYS A 42 -66.54 14.99 25.97
N ASP A 43 -65.52 14.14 26.11
CA ASP A 43 -64.44 14.31 27.08
C ASP A 43 -63.33 15.17 26.48
N TYR A 44 -63.62 16.47 26.41
CA TYR A 44 -62.74 17.44 25.74
C TYR A 44 -61.45 17.69 26.50
N LYS A 45 -61.43 17.51 27.83
CA LYS A 45 -60.24 17.72 28.67
C LYS A 45 -59.18 16.65 28.40
N SER A 46 -59.58 15.38 28.42
CA SER A 46 -58.66 14.27 28.11
C SER A 46 -58.23 14.29 26.65
N ALA A 47 -59.11 14.70 25.74
CA ALA A 47 -58.77 14.87 24.32
C ALA A 47 -57.73 15.98 24.08
N LEU A 48 -57.82 17.09 24.83
CA LEU A 48 -56.87 18.19 24.76
C LEU A 48 -55.49 17.75 25.26
N GLN A 49 -55.44 16.98 26.34
CA GLN A 49 -54.18 16.48 26.91
C GLN A 49 -53.47 15.49 25.97
N VAL A 50 -54.23 14.62 25.30
CA VAL A 50 -53.69 13.71 24.27
C VAL A 50 -53.16 14.47 23.04
N GLU A 51 -53.79 15.59 22.70
CA GLU A 51 -53.35 16.50 21.64
C GLU A 51 -52.10 17.30 22.04
N GLU A 52 -51.98 17.70 23.31
CA GLU A 52 -50.78 18.32 23.88
C GLU A 52 -49.60 17.34 23.88
N ASP A 53 -49.80 16.08 24.26
CA ASP A 53 -48.76 15.04 24.23
C ASP A 53 -48.33 14.70 22.79
N GLU A 54 -49.28 14.63 21.84
CA GLU A 54 -48.97 14.45 20.42
C GLU A 54 -48.18 15.64 19.84
N ASN A 55 -48.57 16.86 20.21
CA ASN A 55 -47.87 18.07 19.79
C ASN A 55 -46.47 18.15 20.41
N SER A 56 -46.30 17.73 21.68
CA SER A 56 -44.98 17.62 22.33
C SER A 56 -44.07 16.66 21.57
N ASN A 57 -44.55 15.48 21.20
CA ASN A 57 -43.80 14.51 20.40
C ASN A 57 -43.45 15.04 19.00
N ARG A 58 -44.40 15.69 18.31
CA ARG A 58 -44.13 16.35 17.02
C ARG A 58 -43.09 17.46 17.15
N ASN A 59 -43.12 18.22 18.24
CA ASN A 59 -42.16 19.28 18.52
C ASN A 59 -40.76 18.71 18.76
N ILE A 60 -40.62 17.58 19.47
CA ILE A 60 -39.32 16.91 19.67
C ILE A 60 -38.72 16.43 18.34
N VAL A 61 -39.51 15.79 17.49
CA VAL A 61 -39.06 15.34 16.16
C VAL A 61 -38.70 16.53 15.26
N ALA A 62 -39.53 17.59 15.29
CA ALA A 62 -39.27 18.82 14.55
C ALA A 62 -37.99 19.53 15.04
N ASP A 63 -37.74 19.54 16.35
CA ASP A 63 -36.53 20.11 16.95
C ASP A 63 -35.29 19.30 16.56
N LYS A 64 -35.31 17.97 16.63
CA LYS A 64 -34.21 17.12 16.14
C LYS A 64 -33.93 17.33 14.65
N ALA A 65 -34.99 17.41 13.83
CA ALA A 65 -34.85 17.72 12.42
C ALA A 65 -34.23 19.10 12.18
N LEU A 66 -34.60 20.11 12.98
CA LEU A 66 -34.03 21.45 12.92
C LEU A 66 -32.54 21.44 13.34
N GLN A 67 -32.21 20.75 14.43
CA GLN A 67 -30.84 20.60 14.92
C GLN A 67 -29.94 19.91 13.88
N TYR A 68 -30.44 18.84 13.23
CA TYR A 68 -29.71 18.15 12.18
C TYR A 68 -29.51 19.04 10.94
N ARG A 69 -30.56 19.74 10.49
CA ARG A 69 -30.43 20.69 9.36
C ARG A 69 -29.47 21.83 9.66
N THR A 70 -29.49 22.35 10.89
CA THR A 70 -28.57 23.40 11.33
C THR A 70 -27.14 22.87 11.31
N LEU A 71 -26.90 21.65 11.84
CA LEU A 71 -25.60 21.01 11.80
C LEU A 71 -25.08 20.82 10.37
N LEU A 72 -25.93 20.35 9.46
CA LEU A 72 -25.55 20.20 8.04
C LEU A 72 -25.22 21.55 7.40
N SER A 73 -26.01 22.59 7.67
CA SER A 73 -25.77 23.95 7.18
C SER A 73 -24.44 24.51 7.71
N ASP A 74 -24.16 24.34 9.00
CA ASP A 74 -22.91 24.80 9.61
C ASP A 74 -21.70 24.10 8.98
N LEU A 75 -21.81 22.80 8.71
CA LEU A 75 -20.76 21.99 8.09
C LEU A 75 -20.68 22.14 6.56
N ASN A 76 -21.55 22.94 5.94
CA ASN A 76 -21.69 23.05 4.48
C ASN A 76 -21.87 21.68 3.79
N LEU A 77 -22.71 20.84 4.38
CA LEU A 77 -23.08 19.52 3.85
C LEU A 77 -24.52 19.54 3.37
N GLU A 78 -24.78 18.89 2.23
CA GLU A 78 -26.13 18.74 1.70
C GLU A 78 -26.62 17.30 1.88
N SER A 79 -27.87 17.14 2.31
CA SER A 79 -28.49 15.81 2.46
C SER A 79 -28.68 15.07 1.13
N ASN A 80 -28.75 15.81 0.02
CA ASN A 80 -29.10 15.27 -1.30
C ASN A 80 -27.86 15.00 -2.19
N SER A 81 -26.73 15.68 -1.94
CA SER A 81 -25.49 15.44 -2.66
C SER A 81 -24.54 14.62 -1.78
N LYS A 82 -24.30 13.36 -2.13
CA LYS A 82 -23.38 12.52 -1.36
C LYS A 82 -21.92 12.96 -1.58
N LEU A 83 -21.17 13.09 -0.50
CA LEU A 83 -19.71 13.12 -0.52
C LEU A 83 -19.20 11.81 -1.12
N THR A 84 -18.30 11.93 -2.09
CA THR A 84 -17.74 10.78 -2.80
C THR A 84 -16.28 10.57 -2.44
N LEU A 85 -15.83 9.32 -2.56
CA LEU A 85 -14.42 8.97 -2.36
C LEU A 85 -13.49 9.75 -3.30
N LYS A 86 -13.95 10.01 -4.53
CA LYS A 86 -13.24 10.84 -5.51
C LYS A 86 -13.02 12.27 -5.02
N LYS A 87 -14.03 12.89 -4.40
CA LYS A 87 -13.91 14.23 -3.80
C LYS A 87 -12.93 14.21 -2.63
N ALA A 88 -13.01 13.21 -1.76
CA ALA A 88 -12.12 13.09 -0.60
C ALA A 88 -10.63 12.85 -0.96
N ARG A 89 -10.35 12.21 -2.11
CA ARG A 89 -9.00 11.97 -2.64
C ARG A 89 -8.44 13.11 -3.50
N THR A 90 -9.22 14.16 -3.75
CA THR A 90 -8.81 15.28 -4.61
C THR A 90 -7.54 15.95 -4.06
N VAL A 91 -6.58 16.23 -4.95
CA VAL A 91 -5.33 16.91 -4.56
C VAL A 91 -5.56 18.41 -4.48
N ASP A 92 -5.17 19.01 -3.35
CA ASP A 92 -5.28 20.44 -3.12
C ASP A 92 -4.02 21.05 -2.52
N ASN A 93 -4.00 22.37 -2.48
CA ASN A 93 -2.88 23.19 -2.01
C ASN A 93 -2.93 23.52 -0.51
N HIS A 94 -3.92 23.03 0.24
CA HIS A 94 -4.18 23.51 1.60
C HIS A 94 -4.33 22.37 2.61
N THR A 95 -3.37 22.32 3.53
CA THR A 95 -3.45 21.47 4.73
C THR A 95 -4.08 22.24 5.88
N LEU A 96 -5.34 21.91 6.21
CA LEU A 96 -6.01 22.41 7.40
C LEU A 96 -5.44 21.72 8.65
N LYS A 97 -5.03 22.52 9.64
CA LYS A 97 -4.59 22.03 10.95
C LYS A 97 -5.67 22.34 11.98
N ALA A 98 -5.83 21.50 13.00
CA ALA A 98 -6.83 21.69 14.05
C ALA A 98 -6.79 23.10 14.68
N ASN A 99 -5.58 23.62 14.91
CA ASN A 99 -5.36 24.95 15.50
C ASN A 99 -5.63 26.13 14.55
N LYS A 100 -5.97 25.85 13.29
CA LYS A 100 -6.33 26.82 12.25
C LYS A 100 -7.82 26.78 11.87
N LEU A 101 -8.62 25.93 12.52
CA LEU A 101 -10.07 25.88 12.29
C LEU A 101 -10.73 27.15 12.85
N THR A 102 -11.30 27.93 11.93
CA THR A 102 -11.92 29.25 12.23
C THR A 102 -13.41 29.26 11.95
N SER A 103 -13.90 28.35 11.11
CA SER A 103 -15.30 28.27 10.73
C SER A 103 -15.75 26.80 10.65
N PRO A 104 -17.03 26.48 10.97
CA PRO A 104 -17.50 25.10 11.01
C PRO A 104 -17.50 24.36 9.66
N ASP A 105 -17.61 25.07 8.55
CA ASP A 105 -17.55 24.54 7.18
C ASP A 105 -16.19 23.88 6.84
N GLN A 106 -15.14 24.21 7.58
CA GLN A 106 -13.81 23.62 7.42
C GLN A 106 -13.67 22.24 8.09
N ILE A 107 -14.62 21.86 8.94
CA ILE A 107 -14.54 20.64 9.76
C ILE A 107 -14.58 19.36 8.91
N PRO A 108 -15.49 19.19 7.93
CA PRO A 108 -15.52 17.97 7.12
C PRO A 108 -14.20 17.72 6.39
N ASP A 109 -13.65 18.77 5.75
CA ASP A 109 -12.37 18.67 5.06
C ASP A 109 -11.21 18.37 6.02
N TYR A 110 -11.21 18.97 7.22
CA TYR A 110 -10.22 18.63 8.25
C TYR A 110 -10.28 17.15 8.66
N ILE A 111 -11.48 16.64 8.97
CA ILE A 111 -11.66 15.24 9.39
C ILE A 111 -11.21 14.30 8.27
N LEU A 112 -11.69 14.50 7.04
CA LEU A 112 -11.35 13.66 5.90
C LEU A 112 -9.86 13.68 5.61
N LYS A 113 -9.23 14.87 5.46
CA LYS A 113 -7.80 14.98 5.18
C LYS A 113 -6.93 14.37 6.28
N THR A 114 -7.33 14.55 7.54
CA THR A 114 -6.59 13.98 8.69
C THR A 114 -6.71 12.46 8.74
N LEU A 115 -7.87 11.89 8.43
CA LEU A 115 -8.04 10.43 8.32
C LEU A 115 -7.32 9.84 7.11
N MET A 116 -7.24 10.55 5.98
CA MET A 116 -6.56 10.06 4.78
C MET A 116 -5.07 9.78 5.03
N ILE A 117 -4.40 10.64 5.82
CA ILE A 117 -3.03 10.43 6.28
C ILE A 117 -2.90 9.54 7.54
N VAL A 118 -3.98 8.84 7.89
CA VAL A 118 -4.06 7.87 9.00
C VAL A 118 -3.66 8.48 10.35
N ASN A 119 -4.05 9.73 10.58
CA ASN A 119 -3.79 10.44 11.83
C ASN A 119 -4.98 10.31 12.78
N HIS A 120 -4.76 9.66 13.93
CA HIS A 120 -5.81 9.38 14.91
C HIS A 120 -6.37 10.64 15.62
N HIS A 121 -5.75 11.81 15.47
CA HIS A 121 -6.27 13.09 15.99
C HIS A 121 -7.41 13.70 15.16
N ALA A 122 -7.96 12.98 14.17
CA ALA A 122 -9.07 13.45 13.35
C ALA A 122 -10.32 13.83 14.17
N ARG A 123 -10.51 13.22 15.35
CA ARG A 123 -11.63 13.51 16.27
C ARG A 123 -11.27 14.53 17.36
N GLU A 124 -10.10 15.16 17.28
CA GLU A 124 -9.59 16.08 18.30
C GLU A 124 -9.44 17.50 17.73
N PHE A 125 -10.48 18.31 17.90
CA PHE A 125 -10.45 19.71 17.49
C PHE A 125 -11.43 20.57 18.32
N LYS A 126 -11.17 21.87 18.32
CA LYS A 126 -12.07 22.92 18.83
C LYS A 126 -12.00 24.11 17.86
N LEU A 127 -13.13 24.76 17.60
CA LEU A 127 -13.18 25.99 16.82
C LEU A 127 -12.61 27.15 17.66
N LYS A 128 -11.79 28.00 17.03
CA LYS A 128 -11.37 29.26 17.65
C LYS A 128 -12.43 30.32 17.37
N CYS A 129 -13.07 30.85 18.43
CA CYS A 129 -13.92 32.01 18.29
C CYS A 129 -13.07 33.24 17.97
N VAL A 130 -13.33 33.90 16.85
CA VAL A 130 -12.81 35.24 16.54
C VAL A 130 -13.81 36.26 17.08
N SER A 131 -13.92 36.38 18.41
CA SER A 131 -14.59 37.52 19.03
C SER A 131 -13.51 38.52 19.41
N ALA A 132 -13.59 39.69 18.76
CA ALA A 132 -12.74 40.85 18.97
C ALA A 132 -12.73 41.28 20.45
N ASP A 133 -11.59 41.83 20.87
CA ASP A 133 -11.37 42.67 22.06
C ASP A 133 -12.65 43.08 22.81
N SER A 134 -13.04 42.29 23.81
CA SER A 134 -13.91 42.77 24.88
C SER A 134 -13.61 41.99 26.15
N ASP A 135 -12.99 42.68 27.11
CA ASP A 135 -12.83 42.29 28.51
C ASP A 135 -14.21 42.08 29.16
N SER A 136 -14.83 40.93 28.94
CA SER A 136 -15.99 40.48 29.72
C SER A 136 -15.81 39.00 30.08
N ASP A 137 -15.37 38.77 31.31
CA ASP A 137 -15.09 37.47 31.95
C ASP A 137 -16.33 36.58 32.21
N ASP A 138 -17.49 36.84 31.59
CA ASP A 138 -18.71 36.08 31.86
C ASP A 138 -19.60 35.91 30.61
N SER A 139 -19.20 35.03 29.69
CA SER A 139 -20.13 34.29 28.82
C SER A 139 -19.50 33.02 28.24
N ASP A 140 -19.34 31.99 29.09
CA ASP A 140 -18.93 30.61 28.74
C ASP A 140 -19.98 29.85 27.90
N THR A 141 -20.64 30.49 26.93
CA THR A 141 -21.37 29.75 25.89
C THR A 141 -20.37 29.26 24.84
N GLU A 142 -19.78 28.08 25.09
CA GLU A 142 -18.94 27.36 24.12
C GLU A 142 -19.76 27.06 22.84
N TYR A 143 -19.74 27.98 21.86
CA TYR A 143 -20.18 27.71 20.50
C TYR A 143 -19.19 26.74 19.85
N GLY A 144 -19.62 25.50 19.61
CA GLY A 144 -18.78 24.49 18.96
C GLY A 144 -19.59 23.31 18.44
N ILE A 145 -19.03 22.60 17.46
CA ILE A 145 -19.57 21.34 16.95
C ILE A 145 -18.85 20.18 17.63
N ASN A 146 -19.61 19.22 18.18
CA ASN A 146 -19.02 18.03 18.77
C ASN A 146 -18.32 17.19 17.67
N PRO A 147 -17.07 16.75 17.87
CA PRO A 147 -16.34 15.97 16.86
C PRO A 147 -17.05 14.71 16.38
N MET A 148 -17.81 14.04 17.27
CA MET A 148 -18.57 12.85 16.91
C MET A 148 -19.83 13.18 16.11
N ASP A 149 -20.49 14.31 16.37
CA ASP A 149 -21.63 14.76 15.55
C ASP A 149 -21.16 15.10 14.13
N ALA A 150 -20.02 15.78 14.00
CA ALA A 150 -19.42 16.07 12.71
C ALA A 150 -19.05 14.79 11.94
N LEU A 151 -18.42 13.82 12.62
CA LEU A 151 -18.10 12.52 12.02
C LEU A 151 -19.37 11.79 11.55
N LEU A 152 -20.42 11.77 12.39
CA LEU A 152 -21.67 11.10 12.04
C LEU A 152 -22.38 11.79 10.86
N ALA A 153 -22.37 13.12 10.82
CA ALA A 153 -22.89 13.89 9.68
C ALA A 153 -22.17 13.54 8.38
N ILE A 154 -20.83 13.39 8.40
CA ILE A 154 -20.04 12.94 7.25
C ILE A 154 -20.48 11.53 6.82
N PHE A 155 -20.65 10.59 7.76
CA PHE A 155 -21.13 9.23 7.44
C PHE A 155 -22.51 9.26 6.76
N HIS A 156 -23.48 10.03 7.28
CA HIS A 156 -24.79 10.16 6.65
C HIS A 156 -24.71 10.74 5.23
N CYS A 157 -23.86 11.74 5.04
CA CYS A 157 -23.70 12.43 3.76
C CYS A 157 -22.74 11.72 2.79
N SER A 158 -22.12 10.59 3.16
CA SER A 158 -21.16 9.88 2.29
C SER A 158 -21.81 8.78 1.46
N ASP A 159 -21.26 8.52 0.27
CA ASP A 159 -21.52 7.29 -0.48
C ASP A 159 -20.90 6.05 0.19
N ASP A 160 -21.29 4.86 -0.26
CA ASP A 160 -20.89 3.61 0.40
C ASP A 160 -19.37 3.34 0.24
N PHE A 161 -18.75 3.83 -0.84
CA PHE A 161 -17.31 3.73 -1.07
C PHE A 161 -16.52 4.59 -0.07
N LEU A 162 -16.94 5.84 0.14
CA LEU A 162 -16.31 6.74 1.10
C LEU A 162 -16.54 6.27 2.54
N ARG A 163 -17.74 5.78 2.89
CA ARG A 163 -18.00 5.18 4.21
C ARG A 163 -17.05 4.02 4.51
N ARG A 164 -16.82 3.15 3.52
CA ARG A 164 -15.90 2.02 3.60
C ARG A 164 -14.45 2.46 3.80
N ASP A 165 -14.00 3.48 3.06
CA ASP A 165 -12.65 4.03 3.21
C ASP A 165 -12.47 4.66 4.61
N ILE A 166 -13.41 5.52 5.04
CA ILE A 166 -13.40 6.14 6.37
C ILE A 166 -13.36 5.07 7.48
N ALA A 167 -14.21 4.05 7.41
CA ALA A 167 -14.22 2.96 8.40
C ALA A 167 -12.88 2.20 8.44
N THR A 168 -12.28 1.96 7.28
CA THR A 168 -10.95 1.32 7.17
C THR A 168 -9.86 2.19 7.80
N LYS A 169 -9.86 3.51 7.53
CA LYS A 169 -8.88 4.46 8.10
C LYS A 169 -9.06 4.62 9.62
N LEU A 170 -10.29 4.72 10.11
CA LEU A 170 -10.60 4.74 11.55
C LEU A 170 -10.04 3.49 12.24
N SER A 171 -10.27 2.30 11.65
CA SER A 171 -9.76 1.04 12.19
C SER A 171 -8.23 0.94 12.19
N ALA A 172 -7.57 1.46 11.15
CA ALA A 172 -6.10 1.55 11.08
C ALA A 172 -5.52 2.51 12.13
N CYS A 173 -6.25 3.58 12.46
CA CYS A 173 -5.93 4.50 13.55
C CYS A 173 -6.23 3.93 14.96
N GLN A 174 -6.69 2.68 15.07
CA GLN A 174 -7.20 2.08 16.31
C GLN A 174 -8.31 2.92 16.95
N LEU A 175 -9.21 3.46 16.12
CA LEU A 175 -10.38 4.22 16.56
C LEU A 175 -11.65 3.39 16.37
N SER A 176 -12.65 3.66 17.19
CA SER A 176 -13.97 3.07 17.07
C SER A 176 -14.64 3.40 15.74
N VAL A 177 -15.30 2.41 15.14
CA VAL A 177 -16.02 2.51 13.86
C VAL A 177 -17.54 2.43 14.08
N PRO A 178 -18.36 3.23 13.39
CA PRO A 178 -19.80 3.10 13.41
C PRO A 178 -20.28 1.72 12.92
N PHE A 179 -21.16 1.07 13.69
CA PHE A 179 -21.79 -0.21 13.34
C PHE A 179 -23.30 -0.07 13.17
N LEU A 180 -24.02 0.44 14.18
CA LEU A 180 -25.42 0.83 14.05
C LEU A 180 -25.52 2.34 13.92
N LEU A 181 -25.88 2.80 12.73
CA LEU A 181 -26.05 4.20 12.39
C LEU A 181 -27.52 4.61 12.66
N PRO A 182 -27.81 5.40 13.70
CA PRO A 182 -29.16 5.88 13.97
C PRO A 182 -29.55 6.98 12.98
N ASP A 183 -30.82 7.09 12.63
CA ASP A 183 -31.34 8.24 11.91
C ASP A 183 -31.26 9.50 12.79
N PRO A 184 -30.74 10.64 12.29
CA PRO A 184 -30.57 11.85 13.11
C PRO A 184 -31.89 12.43 13.62
N VAL A 185 -33.01 12.20 12.91
CA VAL A 185 -34.33 12.74 13.24
C VAL A 185 -35.11 11.77 14.13
N ALA A 186 -35.01 10.48 13.84
CA ALA A 186 -35.71 9.40 14.55
C ALA A 186 -34.74 8.28 14.99
N PRO A 187 -33.80 8.57 15.91
CA PRO A 187 -32.68 7.68 16.23
C PRO A 187 -33.07 6.38 16.94
N SER A 188 -34.28 6.30 17.50
CA SER A 188 -34.83 5.07 18.10
C SER A 188 -35.74 4.28 17.13
N GLU A 189 -36.23 4.90 16.06
CA GLU A 189 -37.12 4.26 15.09
C GLU A 189 -36.34 3.67 13.92
N ASN A 190 -35.45 4.48 13.32
CA ASN A 190 -34.76 4.14 12.09
C ASN A 190 -33.27 3.96 12.38
N VAL A 191 -32.78 2.75 12.17
CA VAL A 191 -31.38 2.39 12.41
C VAL A 191 -30.88 1.57 11.23
N THR A 192 -29.67 1.85 10.77
CA THR A 192 -29.00 1.15 9.67
C THR A 192 -27.74 0.45 10.16
N ILE A 193 -27.58 -0.83 9.82
CA ILE A 193 -26.31 -1.55 10.03
C ILE A 193 -25.36 -1.21 8.89
N LEU A 194 -24.14 -0.79 9.25
CA LEU A 194 -23.08 -0.44 8.30
C LEU A 194 -22.17 -1.63 7.96
N LEU A 195 -22.74 -2.81 7.67
CA LEU A 195 -21.95 -4.03 7.51
C LEU A 195 -21.07 -3.98 6.25
N THR A 196 -21.56 -3.39 5.17
CA THR A 196 -20.78 -3.28 3.92
C THR A 196 -19.58 -2.34 4.08
N ALA A 197 -19.75 -1.24 4.85
CA ALA A 197 -18.67 -0.31 5.17
C ALA A 197 -17.56 -0.96 6.00
N LEU A 198 -17.91 -1.88 6.91
CA LEU A 198 -16.95 -2.60 7.75
C LEU A 198 -16.24 -3.76 7.04
N GLY A 199 -16.76 -4.21 5.89
CA GLY A 199 -16.31 -5.45 5.24
C GLY A 199 -14.84 -5.46 4.79
N SER A 200 -14.21 -4.30 4.57
CA SER A 200 -12.79 -4.22 4.18
C SER A 200 -11.81 -4.21 5.36
N ILE A 201 -12.30 -4.17 6.59
CA ILE A 201 -11.44 -4.09 7.78
C ILE A 201 -10.78 -5.46 7.99
N THR A 202 -9.45 -5.48 7.92
CA THR A 202 -8.65 -6.65 8.29
C THR A 202 -7.96 -6.44 9.64
N LYS A 203 -7.81 -7.51 10.42
CA LYS A 203 -7.08 -7.52 11.70
C LYS A 203 -6.00 -8.59 11.65
N SER A 204 -4.84 -8.29 12.23
CA SER A 204 -3.69 -9.20 12.24
C SER A 204 -3.00 -9.23 13.59
N TRP A 205 -2.72 -10.42 14.11
CA TRP A 205 -2.02 -10.64 15.38
C TRP A 205 -1.32 -12.00 15.37
N LYS A 206 -0.44 -12.24 16.35
CA LYS A 206 0.11 -13.58 16.61
C LYS A 206 -0.80 -14.28 17.63
N GLY A 207 -1.04 -15.58 17.45
CA GLY A 207 -1.85 -16.37 18.38
C GLY A 207 -1.35 -16.28 19.82
N SER A 208 -2.20 -16.68 20.78
CA SER A 208 -1.83 -16.73 22.21
C SER A 208 -0.50 -17.47 22.42
N PHE A 209 0.26 -17.08 23.45
CA PHE A 209 1.61 -17.58 23.78
C PHE A 209 1.73 -19.12 23.80
N ASN A 210 0.62 -19.84 24.01
CA ASN A 210 0.56 -21.30 24.05
C ASN A 210 0.19 -21.99 22.73
N ASN A 211 -0.27 -21.27 21.71
CA ASN A 211 -0.57 -21.81 20.39
C ASN A 211 0.52 -21.40 19.39
N SER A 212 1.27 -22.37 18.90
CA SER A 212 2.33 -22.22 17.89
C SER A 212 1.81 -21.92 16.48
N ASN A 213 0.70 -21.19 16.36
CA ASN A 213 0.19 -20.77 15.06
C ASN A 213 0.81 -19.41 14.73
N GLY A 214 1.34 -19.27 13.51
CA GLY A 214 1.96 -18.05 13.01
C GLY A 214 1.04 -16.81 13.06
N ALA A 215 1.55 -15.68 12.54
CA ALA A 215 0.75 -14.47 12.44
C ALA A 215 -0.51 -14.71 11.58
N GLN A 216 -1.69 -14.47 12.16
CA GLN A 216 -2.97 -14.62 11.48
C GLN A 216 -3.45 -13.26 10.99
N GLN A 217 -4.04 -13.20 9.80
CA GLN A 217 -4.72 -12.01 9.27
C GLN A 217 -6.11 -12.41 8.78
N VAL A 218 -7.14 -11.72 9.26
CA VAL A 218 -8.56 -12.07 9.03
C VAL A 218 -9.42 -10.85 8.74
N PHE A 219 -10.57 -11.05 8.11
CA PHE A 219 -11.60 -10.03 7.97
C PHE A 219 -12.39 -9.87 9.27
N ALA A 220 -12.50 -8.64 9.74
CA ALA A 220 -13.06 -8.33 11.05
C ALA A 220 -14.54 -8.71 11.19
N THR A 221 -15.30 -8.66 10.10
CA THR A 221 -16.73 -8.99 10.06
C THR A 221 -16.99 -10.50 9.89
N GLU A 222 -16.04 -11.24 9.30
CA GLU A 222 -16.20 -12.66 8.96
C GLU A 222 -15.54 -13.61 9.97
N PHE A 223 -14.58 -13.12 10.76
CA PHE A 223 -13.99 -13.89 11.85
C PHE A 223 -14.91 -13.87 13.08
N PRO A 224 -15.04 -14.99 13.82
CA PRO A 224 -15.87 -15.09 15.01
C PRO A 224 -15.22 -14.40 16.23
N PHE A 225 -15.18 -13.07 16.25
CA PHE A 225 -14.77 -12.34 17.46
C PHE A 225 -15.88 -12.42 18.53
N PRO A 226 -15.57 -12.78 19.78
CA PRO A 226 -16.52 -12.65 20.87
C PRO A 226 -16.87 -11.16 21.07
N VAL A 227 -18.17 -10.86 21.08
CA VAL A 227 -18.67 -9.48 21.17
C VAL A 227 -18.92 -9.12 22.63
N VAL A 228 -18.20 -8.11 23.13
CA VAL A 228 -18.38 -7.54 24.47
C VAL A 228 -19.06 -6.18 24.36
N SER A 229 -20.33 -6.13 24.72
CA SER A 229 -21.16 -4.94 24.58
C SER A 229 -21.25 -4.15 25.87
N PHE A 230 -21.08 -2.83 25.80
CA PHE A 230 -21.18 -1.92 26.93
C PHE A 230 -22.38 -0.99 26.79
N ILE A 231 -23.28 -1.05 27.78
CA ILE A 231 -24.51 -0.25 27.81
C ILE A 231 -24.59 0.51 29.14
N ARG A 232 -24.95 1.79 29.06
CA ARG A 232 -25.19 2.63 30.23
C ARG A 232 -26.69 2.72 30.46
N ILE A 233 -27.14 2.47 31.68
CA ILE A 233 -28.53 2.66 32.11
C ILE A 233 -28.58 3.77 33.15
N GLY A 234 -29.18 4.90 32.79
CA GLY A 234 -29.26 6.08 33.66
C GLY A 234 -28.01 6.98 33.63
N LYS A 235 -27.96 7.92 34.59
CA LYS A 235 -26.84 8.84 34.76
C LYS A 235 -25.80 8.19 35.69
N ASN A 236 -24.59 7.97 35.15
CA ASN A 236 -23.47 7.41 35.90
C ASN A 236 -22.36 8.44 36.06
N THR A 237 -21.61 8.32 37.16
CA THR A 237 -20.48 9.19 37.50
C THR A 237 -19.19 8.87 36.72
N ILE A 238 -18.95 7.61 36.30
CA ILE A 238 -17.85 7.26 35.38
C ILE A 238 -18.29 7.39 33.91
N PRO A 239 -17.52 8.08 33.06
CA PRO A 239 -17.73 8.09 31.61
C PRO A 239 -17.47 6.69 31.01
N LYS A 240 -18.54 6.02 30.57
CA LYS A 240 -18.48 4.65 30.00
C LYS A 240 -17.38 4.46 28.96
N SER A 241 -17.29 5.32 27.96
CA SER A 241 -16.27 5.20 26.90
C SER A 241 -14.83 5.28 27.44
N SER A 242 -14.60 6.09 28.49
CA SER A 242 -13.28 6.19 29.12
C SER A 242 -12.93 4.91 29.89
N LEU A 243 -13.91 4.27 30.53
CA LEU A 243 -13.71 2.97 31.17
C LEU A 243 -13.35 1.89 30.15
N ILE A 244 -14.04 1.86 29.00
CA ILE A 244 -13.75 0.90 27.93
C ILE A 244 -12.32 1.09 27.41
N ASN A 245 -11.87 2.32 27.17
CA ASN A 245 -10.49 2.60 26.75
C ASN A 245 -9.46 2.06 27.76
N LYS A 246 -9.73 2.22 29.07
CA LYS A 246 -8.87 1.68 30.13
C LYS A 246 -8.83 0.15 30.12
N ILE A 247 -9.98 -0.50 29.93
CA ILE A 247 -10.09 -1.96 29.80
C ILE A 247 -9.31 -2.46 28.58
N MET A 248 -9.42 -1.78 27.44
CA MET A 248 -8.72 -2.15 26.21
C MET A 248 -7.20 -1.89 26.24
N SER A 249 -6.73 -1.01 27.13
CA SER A 249 -5.30 -0.68 27.21
C SER A 249 -4.48 -1.83 27.79
N ASP A 250 -5.04 -2.63 28.72
CA ASP A 250 -4.47 -3.87 29.28
C ASP A 250 -2.94 -3.89 29.47
N GLY A 251 -2.41 -2.91 30.21
CA GLY A 251 -0.97 -2.80 30.51
C GLY A 251 -0.11 -2.13 29.43
N SER A 252 -0.66 -1.85 28.25
CA SER A 252 -0.03 -1.06 27.19
C SER A 252 -0.29 0.45 27.34
N GLY A 253 0.38 1.27 26.53
CA GLY A 253 0.22 2.73 26.57
C GLY A 253 -1.23 3.16 26.27
N ALA A 254 -1.72 4.16 27.01
CA ALA A 254 -3.10 4.65 26.85
C ALA A 254 -3.34 5.17 25.42
N HIS A 255 -4.39 4.64 24.77
CA HIS A 255 -4.88 5.10 23.47
C HIS A 255 -6.40 5.19 23.51
N ASP A 256 -6.95 6.36 23.12
CA ASP A 256 -8.39 6.62 23.21
C ASP A 256 -9.15 6.08 21.99
N VAL A 257 -9.43 4.78 22.04
CA VAL A 257 -10.19 4.05 21.00
C VAL A 257 -11.60 4.61 20.85
N PHE A 258 -12.35 4.74 21.94
CA PHE A 258 -13.68 5.33 21.98
C PHE A 258 -13.61 6.79 22.44
N PHE A 259 -14.19 7.69 21.65
CA PHE A 259 -14.22 9.12 22.00
C PHE A 259 -14.93 9.37 23.33
N HIS A 260 -14.39 10.22 24.22
CA HIS A 260 -15.00 10.49 25.53
C HIS A 260 -14.91 11.97 25.92
N LYS A 261 -15.65 12.36 26.97
CA LYS A 261 -15.81 13.77 27.40
C LYS A 261 -14.49 14.48 27.78
N GLY A 262 -13.46 13.71 28.13
CA GLY A 262 -12.14 14.23 28.52
C GLY A 262 -11.22 14.56 27.34
N MET A 263 -11.62 14.23 26.10
CA MET A 263 -10.86 14.54 24.90
C MET A 263 -11.13 15.97 24.41
N ILE A 264 -10.27 16.49 23.54
CA ILE A 264 -10.44 17.79 22.90
C ILE A 264 -11.77 17.82 22.13
N GLY A 265 -12.62 18.80 22.45
CA GLY A 265 -13.97 18.93 21.86
C GLY A 265 -15.02 18.00 22.47
N GLY A 266 -14.64 17.11 23.41
CA GLY A 266 -15.55 16.14 24.02
C GLY A 266 -16.50 16.72 25.06
N ASN A 267 -16.24 17.94 25.54
CA ASN A 267 -17.10 18.67 26.46
C ASN A 267 -18.29 19.36 25.78
N ILE A 268 -18.23 19.56 24.46
CA ILE A 268 -19.31 20.14 23.65
C ILE A 268 -20.52 19.21 23.67
N GLU A 269 -21.72 19.77 23.83
CA GLU A 269 -22.96 19.02 23.84
C GLU A 269 -23.18 18.27 22.51
N ARG A 270 -23.67 17.03 22.61
CA ARG A 270 -23.94 16.16 21.46
C ARG A 270 -25.36 16.38 20.97
N LYS A 271 -25.56 16.41 19.66
CA LYS A 271 -26.87 16.62 19.01
C LYS A 271 -27.45 15.34 18.41
N ILE A 272 -26.63 14.54 17.70
CA ILE A 272 -27.12 13.41 16.88
C ILE A 272 -26.45 12.07 17.19
N VAL A 273 -25.40 12.03 18.02
CA VAL A 273 -24.62 10.82 18.31
C VAL A 273 -25.32 9.80 19.21
N ASP A 274 -26.32 10.20 19.99
CA ASP A 274 -26.99 9.27 20.90
C ASP A 274 -27.82 8.23 20.10
N GLY A 275 -27.70 6.95 20.45
CA GLY A 275 -28.25 5.82 19.70
C GLY A 275 -27.24 5.11 18.78
N LEU A 276 -26.06 5.71 18.54
CA LEU A 276 -24.97 5.11 17.77
C LEU A 276 -24.38 3.91 18.51
N VAL A 277 -24.20 2.79 17.81
CA VAL A 277 -23.36 1.69 18.30
C VAL A 277 -22.05 1.71 17.54
N GLU A 278 -20.95 1.87 18.27
CA GLU A 278 -19.60 1.81 17.71
C GLU A 278 -18.91 0.50 18.08
N MET A 279 -18.02 0.01 17.21
CA MET A 279 -17.21 -1.18 17.44
C MET A 279 -15.71 -0.88 17.40
N ALA A 280 -14.92 -1.65 18.14
CA ALA A 280 -13.47 -1.67 18.04
C ALA A 280 -12.94 -3.06 18.42
N TRP A 281 -11.76 -3.43 17.92
CA TRP A 281 -11.18 -4.75 18.15
C TRP A 281 -9.96 -4.66 19.06
N TYR A 282 -9.93 -5.48 20.10
CA TYR A 282 -8.76 -5.73 20.92
C TYR A 282 -8.08 -7.02 20.42
N LEU A 283 -6.77 -6.97 20.24
CA LEU A 283 -5.95 -8.07 19.78
C LEU A 283 -4.83 -8.34 20.81
N PRO A 284 -4.67 -9.58 21.28
CA PRO A 284 -3.66 -9.91 22.28
C PRO A 284 -2.25 -9.73 21.71
N GLY A 285 -1.34 -9.18 22.52
CA GLY A 285 0.05 -8.92 22.15
C GLY A 285 1.01 -10.07 22.50
N GLY A 286 0.55 -11.06 23.25
CA GLY A 286 1.33 -12.22 23.66
C GLY A 286 2.28 -11.97 24.83
N SER A 287 2.10 -10.88 25.58
CA SER A 287 2.86 -10.62 26.82
C SER A 287 2.24 -11.38 28.00
N GLU A 288 3.07 -11.94 28.87
CA GLU A 288 2.64 -12.65 30.08
C GLU A 288 1.89 -11.72 31.07
N ASP A 289 2.12 -10.41 31.00
CA ASP A 289 1.51 -9.41 31.89
C ASP A 289 0.08 -9.01 31.47
N GLN A 290 -0.37 -9.42 30.28
CA GLN A 290 -1.71 -9.09 29.75
C GLN A 290 -2.81 -9.90 30.44
N THR A 291 -3.91 -9.25 30.81
CA THR A 291 -5.08 -9.91 31.41
C THR A 291 -5.98 -10.51 30.34
N LEU A 292 -6.15 -9.80 29.22
CA LEU A 292 -6.95 -10.20 28.07
C LEU A 292 -6.06 -10.95 27.06
N GLN A 293 -6.26 -12.26 27.00
CA GLN A 293 -5.47 -13.21 26.21
C GLN A 293 -6.14 -13.62 24.89
N ASN A 294 -7.43 -13.31 24.74
CA ASN A 294 -8.20 -13.57 23.53
C ASN A 294 -8.44 -12.28 22.74
N GLU A 295 -8.66 -12.43 21.44
CA GLU A 295 -9.18 -11.39 20.58
C GLU A 295 -10.65 -11.07 20.89
N ILE A 296 -11.02 -9.78 20.89
CA ILE A 296 -12.33 -9.32 21.36
C ILE A 296 -12.86 -8.21 20.45
N CYS A 297 -14.15 -8.25 20.11
CA CYS A 297 -14.87 -7.12 19.52
C CYS A 297 -15.64 -6.36 20.62
N PHE A 298 -15.19 -5.15 20.96
CA PHE A 298 -15.89 -4.27 21.90
C PHE A 298 -16.96 -3.47 21.16
N ALA A 299 -18.20 -3.50 21.65
CA ALA A 299 -19.32 -2.71 21.14
C ALA A 299 -19.82 -1.70 22.20
N ASN A 300 -20.09 -0.46 21.79
CA ASN A 300 -20.44 0.63 22.71
C ASN A 300 -21.68 1.40 22.23
N LEU A 301 -22.78 1.33 22.99
CA LEU A 301 -24.01 2.11 22.72
C LEU A 301 -23.91 3.56 23.25
N ARG A 302 -23.89 4.56 22.39
CA ARG A 302 -23.93 5.98 22.82
C ARG A 302 -25.32 6.35 23.35
N GLY A 303 -25.35 7.17 24.39
CA GLY A 303 -26.59 7.61 25.05
C GLY A 303 -26.96 6.80 26.28
N ASP A 304 -28.21 6.88 26.70
CA ASP A 304 -28.81 6.07 27.75
C ASP A 304 -29.59 4.91 27.10
N GLY A 305 -29.32 3.67 27.51
CA GLY A 305 -29.94 2.49 26.92
C GLY A 305 -31.46 2.41 27.10
N ARG A 306 -32.02 3.20 28.03
CA ARG A 306 -33.48 3.32 28.22
C ARG A 306 -34.19 3.96 27.03
N ASP A 307 -33.50 4.83 26.29
CA ASP A 307 -34.06 5.57 25.17
C ASP A 307 -34.00 4.78 23.85
N PHE A 308 -33.10 3.79 23.75
CA PHE A 308 -32.76 3.09 22.51
C PHE A 308 -33.06 1.59 22.58
N LYS A 309 -34.34 1.24 22.70
CA LYS A 309 -34.78 -0.15 22.90
C LYS A 309 -34.40 -1.08 21.74
N LYS A 310 -34.57 -0.67 20.48
CA LYS A 310 -34.19 -1.49 19.31
C LYS A 310 -32.69 -1.86 19.34
N GLN A 311 -31.84 -0.88 19.60
CA GLN A 311 -30.39 -1.07 19.71
C GLN A 311 -30.03 -1.94 20.91
N LEU A 312 -30.68 -1.71 22.07
CA LEU A 312 -30.51 -2.52 23.28
C LEU A 312 -30.85 -3.99 23.02
N ASP A 313 -32.02 -4.26 22.45
CA ASP A 313 -32.51 -5.62 22.16
C ASP A 313 -31.58 -6.34 21.17
N PHE A 314 -31.18 -5.66 20.10
CA PHE A 314 -30.25 -6.22 19.13
C PHE A 314 -28.85 -6.45 19.73
N MET A 315 -28.33 -5.51 20.52
CA MET A 315 -27.04 -5.68 21.21
C MET A 315 -27.05 -6.85 22.18
N SER A 316 -28.11 -7.01 22.98
CA SER A 316 -28.26 -8.18 23.85
C SER A 316 -28.25 -9.50 23.08
N LYS A 317 -28.69 -9.48 21.81
CA LYS A 317 -28.73 -10.68 20.99
C LYS A 317 -27.38 -11.06 20.37
N ILE A 318 -26.59 -10.07 19.94
CA ILE A 318 -25.28 -10.31 19.29
C ILE A 318 -24.12 -10.46 20.28
N SER A 319 -24.33 -10.11 21.55
CA SER A 319 -23.26 -10.11 22.56
C SER A 319 -22.92 -11.51 23.05
N SER A 320 -21.63 -11.81 23.14
CA SER A 320 -21.12 -12.93 23.94
C SER A 320 -21.11 -12.56 25.43
N VAL A 321 -20.70 -11.31 25.72
CA VAL A 321 -20.72 -10.73 27.07
C VAL A 321 -21.39 -9.36 27.04
N LEU A 322 -22.40 -9.16 27.88
CA LEU A 322 -23.14 -7.91 28.01
C LEU A 322 -22.77 -7.21 29.33
N CYS A 323 -22.06 -6.08 29.22
CA CYS A 323 -21.67 -5.22 30.34
C CYS A 323 -22.68 -4.09 30.54
N LEU A 324 -23.41 -4.14 31.66
CA LEU A 324 -24.39 -3.12 32.05
C LEU A 324 -23.80 -2.21 33.13
N LEU A 325 -23.61 -0.93 32.80
CA LEU A 325 -23.18 0.09 33.75
C LEU A 325 -24.39 0.82 34.32
N MET A 326 -24.60 0.73 35.62
CA MET A 326 -25.70 1.40 36.31
C MET A 326 -25.34 1.81 37.74
N MET A 327 -26.04 2.81 38.26
CA MET A 327 -26.01 3.16 39.68
C MET A 327 -26.74 2.12 40.52
N SER A 328 -26.29 1.94 41.76
CA SER A 328 -26.81 0.90 42.67
C SER A 328 -28.06 1.29 43.46
N GLU A 329 -28.75 2.34 43.01
CA GLU A 329 -29.97 2.91 43.59
C GLU A 329 -31.19 1.99 43.45
N TYR A 330 -32.36 2.43 43.96
CA TYR A 330 -33.63 1.71 43.85
C TYR A 330 -33.95 1.37 42.38
N LEU A 331 -34.41 0.14 42.17
CA LEU A 331 -34.78 -0.38 40.86
C LEU A 331 -36.14 0.20 40.46
N ASP A 332 -36.19 0.87 39.32
CA ASP A 332 -37.44 1.23 38.66
C ASP A 332 -37.91 0.06 37.75
N GLU A 333 -39.17 0.09 37.33
CA GLU A 333 -39.75 -0.94 36.45
C GLU A 333 -38.98 -1.08 35.12
N THR A 334 -38.34 -0.01 34.66
CA THR A 334 -37.57 -0.01 33.41
C THR A 334 -36.26 -0.79 33.58
N LYS A 335 -35.53 -0.56 34.68
CA LYS A 335 -34.29 -1.27 35.01
C LYS A 335 -34.55 -2.75 35.23
N THR A 336 -35.65 -3.14 35.88
CA THR A 336 -35.98 -4.56 36.07
C THR A 336 -36.26 -5.24 34.73
N VAL A 337 -37.05 -4.63 33.85
CA VAL A 337 -37.32 -5.17 32.50
C VAL A 337 -36.03 -5.36 31.69
N ILE A 338 -35.11 -4.39 31.74
CA ILE A 338 -33.82 -4.48 31.03
C ILE A 338 -32.96 -5.61 31.62
N LEU A 339 -32.94 -5.77 32.95
CA LEU A 339 -32.19 -6.83 33.61
C LEU A 339 -32.78 -8.22 33.31
N ASP A 340 -34.11 -8.36 33.38
CA ASP A 340 -34.80 -9.62 33.07
C ASP A 340 -34.55 -10.03 31.61
N MET A 341 -34.65 -9.07 30.68
CA MET A 341 -34.30 -9.28 29.27
C MET A 341 -32.84 -9.73 29.10
N ALA A 342 -31.89 -9.03 29.75
CA ALA A 342 -30.47 -9.37 29.68
C ALA A 342 -30.20 -10.78 30.21
N THR A 343 -30.85 -11.18 31.30
CA THR A 343 -30.73 -12.55 31.87
C THR A 343 -31.46 -13.62 31.07
N THR A 344 -32.40 -13.26 30.21
CA THR A 344 -33.05 -14.23 29.30
C THR A 344 -32.23 -14.45 28.03
N SER A 345 -31.26 -13.57 27.74
CA SER A 345 -30.38 -13.68 26.58
C SER A 345 -29.38 -14.83 26.71
N GLN A 346 -28.80 -15.28 25.59
CA GLN A 346 -27.73 -16.29 25.59
C GLN A 346 -26.38 -15.71 26.06
N ALA A 347 -26.27 -14.39 26.20
CA ALA A 347 -25.05 -13.71 26.61
C ALA A 347 -24.76 -13.91 28.11
N LYS A 348 -23.47 -13.90 28.47
CA LYS A 348 -23.05 -13.73 29.87
C LYS A 348 -23.20 -12.25 30.25
N VAL A 349 -23.77 -11.95 31.41
CA VAL A 349 -24.06 -10.58 31.85
C VAL A 349 -23.11 -10.16 32.97
N ILE A 350 -22.46 -9.01 32.81
CA ILE A 350 -21.64 -8.38 33.83
C ILE A 350 -22.31 -7.05 34.21
N ILE A 351 -22.73 -6.92 35.46
CA ILE A 351 -23.29 -5.67 35.99
C ILE A 351 -22.18 -4.95 36.75
N ILE A 352 -21.91 -3.71 36.35
CA ILE A 352 -20.82 -2.90 36.87
C ILE A 352 -21.41 -1.73 37.66
N PHE A 353 -21.17 -1.73 38.97
CA PHE A 353 -21.57 -0.65 39.88
C PHE A 353 -20.38 0.24 40.23
N ASN A 354 -20.60 1.55 40.12
CA ASN A 354 -19.58 2.56 40.41
C ASN A 354 -19.41 2.89 41.90
N GLU A 355 -20.31 2.41 42.74
CA GLU A 355 -20.29 2.68 44.17
C GLU A 355 -20.75 1.42 44.91
N LYS A 356 -20.50 1.38 46.22
CA LYS A 356 -21.03 0.30 47.06
C LYS A 356 -22.54 0.20 46.88
N THR A 357 -23.02 -1.01 46.64
CA THR A 357 -24.45 -1.30 46.51
C THR A 357 -25.21 -0.73 47.70
N GLN A 358 -26.25 0.08 47.45
CA GLN A 358 -27.10 0.62 48.51
C GLN A 358 -27.91 -0.49 49.19
N GLU A 359 -28.16 -0.37 50.50
CA GLU A 359 -28.80 -1.43 51.29
C GLU A 359 -30.17 -1.88 50.76
N GLY A 360 -30.96 -0.96 50.20
CA GLY A 360 -32.27 -1.26 49.61
C GLY A 360 -32.24 -2.14 48.36
N ALA A 361 -31.13 -2.14 47.60
CA ALA A 361 -30.99 -2.91 46.36
C ALA A 361 -30.10 -4.16 46.51
N LYS A 362 -29.32 -4.28 47.60
CA LYS A 362 -28.41 -5.42 47.86
C LYS A 362 -29.12 -6.77 47.77
N LYS A 363 -30.31 -6.89 48.38
CA LYS A 363 -31.08 -8.14 48.40
C LYS A 363 -31.51 -8.57 47.00
N TYR A 364 -31.98 -7.63 46.18
CA TYR A 364 -32.37 -7.96 44.81
C TYR A 364 -31.18 -8.47 43.99
N PHE A 365 -30.05 -7.79 44.05
CA PHE A 365 -28.88 -8.19 43.27
C PHE A 365 -28.24 -9.49 43.79
N SER A 366 -28.29 -9.76 45.10
CA SER A 366 -27.92 -11.08 45.62
C SER A 366 -28.84 -12.17 45.08
N ASP A 367 -30.16 -11.96 45.13
CA ASP A 367 -31.15 -12.93 44.64
C ASP A 367 -31.04 -13.13 43.12
N LEU A 368 -30.77 -12.06 42.36
CA LEU A 368 -30.54 -12.12 40.91
C LEU A 368 -29.30 -12.95 40.57
N ARG A 369 -28.20 -12.75 41.31
CA ARG A 369 -26.97 -13.50 41.15
C ARG A 369 -27.16 -14.96 41.56
N GLU A 370 -27.95 -15.25 42.59
CA GLU A 370 -28.23 -16.62 43.02
C GLU A 370 -29.10 -17.38 42.03
N ARG A 371 -30.12 -16.72 41.46
CA ARG A 371 -30.95 -17.30 40.41
C ARG A 371 -30.17 -17.58 39.12
N ASN A 372 -29.15 -16.77 38.83
CA ASN A 372 -28.40 -16.81 37.57
C ASN A 372 -26.89 -16.99 37.77
N ARG A 373 -26.45 -17.87 38.69
CA ARG A 373 -25.04 -17.98 39.15
C ARG A 373 -24.02 -18.18 38.03
N GLU A 374 -24.38 -18.85 36.95
CA GLU A 374 -23.48 -19.13 35.83
C GLU A 374 -23.55 -18.09 34.71
N GLN A 375 -24.51 -17.16 34.77
CA GLN A 375 -24.78 -16.19 33.71
C GLN A 375 -24.52 -14.76 34.15
N VAL A 376 -24.77 -14.40 35.41
CA VAL A 376 -24.66 -13.02 35.92
C VAL A 376 -23.49 -12.86 36.89
N THR A 377 -22.63 -11.89 36.60
CA THR A 377 -21.52 -11.46 37.47
C THR A 377 -21.74 -10.03 37.91
N LEU A 378 -21.50 -9.74 39.20
CA LEU A 378 -21.63 -8.41 39.78
C LEU A 378 -20.24 -7.88 40.15
N ILE A 379 -19.87 -6.71 39.64
CA ILE A 379 -18.62 -6.03 39.96
C ILE A 379 -18.98 -4.69 40.61
N THR A 380 -18.43 -4.43 41.79
CA THR A 380 -18.74 -3.23 42.57
C THR A 380 -17.45 -2.54 42.95
N TYR A 381 -17.37 -1.23 42.71
CA TYR A 381 -16.23 -0.43 43.16
C TYR A 381 -16.14 -0.46 44.70
N ALA A 382 -15.06 -1.03 45.23
CA ALA A 382 -14.80 -1.12 46.66
C ALA A 382 -13.86 0.01 47.11
N LYS A 383 -14.10 0.64 48.27
CA LYS A 383 -13.22 1.71 48.82
C LYS A 383 -11.75 1.32 48.99
N LYS A 384 -11.43 0.02 49.02
CA LYS A 384 -10.05 -0.50 49.13
C LYS A 384 -9.37 -0.68 47.78
N TRP A 385 -10.12 -0.62 46.69
CA TRP A 385 -9.60 -0.79 45.33
C TRP A 385 -9.19 0.56 44.79
N ASN A 386 -8.04 0.60 44.13
CA ASN A 386 -7.72 1.69 43.24
C ASN A 386 -8.37 1.45 41.86
N GLU A 387 -8.23 2.42 40.96
CA GLU A 387 -8.78 2.28 39.60
C GLU A 387 -8.20 1.09 38.84
N TYR A 388 -6.92 0.78 39.07
CA TYR A 388 -6.25 -0.36 38.45
C TYR A 388 -6.88 -1.69 38.86
N ASP A 389 -7.10 -1.94 40.15
CA ASP A 389 -7.72 -3.17 40.67
C ASP A 389 -9.14 -3.34 40.13
N PHE A 390 -9.88 -2.24 39.99
CA PHE A 390 -11.23 -2.25 39.46
C PHE A 390 -11.27 -2.63 37.98
N VAL A 391 -10.44 -2.00 37.15
CA VAL A 391 -10.33 -2.31 35.71
C VAL A 391 -9.85 -3.75 35.52
N ARG A 392 -8.85 -4.19 36.30
CA ARG A 392 -8.33 -5.56 36.24
C ARG A 392 -9.40 -6.59 36.56
N SER A 393 -10.20 -6.35 37.60
CA SER A 393 -11.33 -7.23 37.94
C SER A 393 -12.34 -7.34 36.79
N ILE A 394 -12.61 -6.25 36.07
CA ILE A 394 -13.48 -6.29 34.88
C ILE A 394 -12.84 -7.13 33.76
N GLN A 395 -11.55 -6.91 33.47
CA GLN A 395 -10.82 -7.66 32.44
C GLN A 395 -10.81 -9.17 32.72
N GLU A 396 -10.50 -9.59 33.95
CA GLU A 396 -10.50 -10.99 34.37
C GLU A 396 -11.87 -11.66 34.18
N ASN A 397 -12.94 -10.95 34.53
CA ASN A 397 -14.30 -11.47 34.37
C ASN A 397 -14.74 -11.51 32.89
N ILE A 398 -14.33 -10.53 32.07
CA ILE A 398 -14.56 -10.57 30.63
C ILE A 398 -13.85 -11.80 30.03
N GLN A 399 -12.56 -11.96 30.32
CA GLN A 399 -11.75 -13.07 29.84
C GLN A 399 -12.34 -14.44 30.23
N LYS A 400 -12.75 -14.59 31.49
CA LYS A 400 -13.40 -15.80 31.98
C LYS A 400 -14.71 -16.12 31.24
N ASN A 401 -15.56 -15.11 31.02
CA ASN A 401 -16.86 -15.31 30.39
C ASN A 401 -16.74 -15.58 28.89
N ILE A 402 -15.78 -14.94 28.20
CA ILE A 402 -15.52 -15.19 26.78
C ILE A 402 -15.09 -16.64 26.55
N ASN A 403 -14.21 -17.18 27.38
CA ASN A 403 -13.74 -18.56 27.26
C ASN A 403 -14.87 -19.62 27.41
N ALA A 404 -16.03 -19.22 27.95
CA ALA A 404 -17.18 -20.09 28.13
C ALA A 404 -18.22 -20.00 26.99
N VAL A 405 -17.97 -19.17 25.97
CA VAL A 405 -18.92 -18.90 24.87
C VAL A 405 -18.26 -19.17 23.53
N GLU A 406 -18.94 -19.89 22.66
CA GLU A 406 -18.54 -20.03 21.26
C GLU A 406 -18.90 -18.75 20.49
N ALA A 407 -17.90 -18.12 19.88
CA ALA A 407 -18.09 -16.89 19.14
C ALA A 407 -18.62 -17.17 17.73
N VAL A 408 -19.41 -16.23 17.20
CA VAL A 408 -20.06 -16.32 15.88
C VAL A 408 -19.64 -15.11 15.03
N PRO A 409 -19.39 -15.26 13.73
CA PRO A 409 -19.05 -14.14 12.85
C PRO A 409 -20.09 -13.02 12.88
N LEU A 410 -19.61 -11.77 12.84
CA LEU A 410 -20.50 -10.60 12.87
C LEU A 410 -21.46 -10.56 11.68
N VAL A 411 -21.04 -11.00 10.49
CA VAL A 411 -21.91 -11.10 9.31
C VAL A 411 -23.12 -12.01 9.53
N GLU A 412 -22.95 -13.10 10.29
CA GLU A 412 -24.02 -14.04 10.60
C GLU A 412 -24.94 -13.45 11.69
N LEU A 413 -24.36 -12.86 12.74
CA LEU A 413 -25.11 -12.16 13.78
C LEU A 413 -25.94 -11.01 13.22
N ALA A 414 -25.38 -10.26 12.26
CA ALA A 414 -26.04 -9.15 11.60
C ALA A 414 -27.26 -9.59 10.78
N SER A 415 -27.28 -10.82 10.22
CA SER A 415 -28.44 -11.33 9.45
C SER A 415 -29.77 -11.31 10.22
N ARG A 416 -29.68 -11.28 11.56
CA ARG A 416 -30.81 -11.24 12.49
C ARG A 416 -31.39 -9.85 12.70
N ALA A 417 -30.79 -8.81 12.12
CA ALA A 417 -31.23 -7.42 12.26
C ALA A 417 -32.68 -7.19 11.78
N SER A 418 -33.13 -7.98 10.80
CA SER A 418 -34.51 -7.97 10.30
C SER A 418 -35.53 -8.37 11.37
N GLU A 419 -35.15 -9.18 12.38
CA GLU A 419 -36.00 -9.52 13.53
C GLU A 419 -36.37 -8.27 14.37
N TYR A 420 -35.58 -7.20 14.28
CA TYR A 420 -35.69 -5.97 15.09
C TYR A 420 -36.02 -4.71 14.27
N ASP A 421 -36.41 -4.87 13.00
CA ASP A 421 -36.75 -3.74 12.11
C ASP A 421 -35.58 -2.74 11.98
N ILE A 422 -34.37 -3.29 11.80
CA ILE A 422 -33.13 -2.56 11.54
C ILE A 422 -32.76 -2.78 10.06
N HIS A 423 -32.42 -1.70 9.37
CA HIS A 423 -32.12 -1.68 7.95
C HIS A 423 -30.66 -2.06 7.67
N PHE A 424 -30.35 -2.52 6.46
CA PHE A 424 -28.97 -2.75 6.00
C PHE A 424 -28.52 -1.64 5.07
N ASP A 425 -27.23 -1.29 5.12
CA ASP A 425 -26.60 -0.30 4.25
C ASP A 425 -26.45 -0.76 2.79
N GLY A 426 -26.59 -2.06 2.51
CA GLY A 426 -26.57 -2.65 1.18
C GLY A 426 -27.86 -3.38 0.79
N SER A 427 -28.03 -3.63 -0.51
CA SER A 427 -29.08 -4.52 -1.03
C SER A 427 -28.85 -5.95 -0.53
N LEU A 428 -29.80 -6.51 0.22
CA LEU A 428 -29.84 -7.94 0.55
C LEU A 428 -30.02 -8.83 -0.68
N SER A 429 -30.46 -8.27 -1.82
CA SER A 429 -30.53 -9.02 -3.07
C SER A 429 -29.12 -9.22 -3.63
N ARG A 430 -28.66 -10.48 -3.64
CA ARG A 430 -27.43 -10.87 -4.33
C ARG A 430 -27.64 -10.60 -5.81
N SER A 431 -26.80 -9.76 -6.39
CA SER A 431 -26.80 -9.56 -7.84
C SER A 431 -26.41 -10.88 -8.54
N ARG A 432 -26.90 -11.10 -9.77
CA ARG A 432 -26.44 -12.23 -10.61
C ARG A 432 -24.93 -12.26 -10.77
N PHE A 433 -24.30 -11.08 -10.75
CA PHE A 433 -22.84 -10.95 -10.74
C PHE A 433 -22.21 -11.60 -9.50
N GLU A 434 -22.72 -11.30 -8.29
CA GLU A 434 -22.20 -11.87 -7.04
C GLU A 434 -22.32 -13.40 -7.00
N GLU A 435 -23.45 -13.96 -7.43
CA GLU A 435 -23.63 -15.41 -7.45
C GLU A 435 -22.62 -16.10 -8.38
N ARG A 436 -22.35 -15.50 -9.55
CA ARG A 436 -21.35 -15.99 -10.50
C ARG A 436 -19.94 -15.90 -9.93
N VAL A 437 -19.57 -14.75 -9.36
CA VAL A 437 -18.25 -14.56 -8.74
C VAL A 437 -18.05 -15.53 -7.57
N ASP A 438 -19.04 -15.66 -6.69
CA ASP A 438 -18.96 -16.58 -5.55
C ASP A 438 -18.89 -18.05 -6.04
N SER A 439 -19.58 -18.41 -7.14
CA SER A 439 -19.50 -19.75 -7.75
C SER A 439 -18.12 -20.03 -8.36
N TRP A 440 -17.54 -19.06 -9.07
CA TRP A 440 -16.21 -19.20 -9.66
C TRP A 440 -15.13 -19.30 -8.58
N LEU A 441 -15.18 -18.43 -7.58
CA LEU A 441 -14.16 -18.33 -6.54
C LEU A 441 -14.24 -19.45 -5.49
N LYS A 442 -15.37 -20.16 -5.39
CA LYS A 442 -15.50 -21.39 -4.58
C LYS A 442 -14.56 -22.53 -4.99
N LEU A 443 -14.00 -22.50 -6.22
CA LEU A 443 -13.06 -23.51 -6.70
C LEU A 443 -11.71 -23.45 -5.97
N GLY A 444 -11.39 -22.37 -5.25
CA GLY A 444 -10.09 -22.15 -4.62
C GLY A 444 -9.14 -21.34 -5.51
N ALA A 445 -8.11 -20.72 -4.91
CA ALA A 445 -7.30 -19.70 -5.58
C ALA A 445 -6.55 -20.23 -6.80
N LYS A 446 -5.96 -21.42 -6.69
CA LYS A 446 -5.21 -22.06 -7.76
C LYS A 446 -6.13 -22.41 -8.94
N ASP A 447 -7.18 -23.19 -8.68
CA ASP A 447 -8.09 -23.66 -9.72
C ASP A 447 -8.85 -22.50 -10.38
N ALA A 448 -9.26 -21.49 -9.61
CA ALA A 448 -9.90 -20.30 -10.16
C ALA A 448 -8.97 -19.47 -11.07
N LYS A 449 -7.68 -19.37 -10.71
CA LYS A 449 -6.66 -18.67 -11.49
C LYS A 449 -6.29 -19.44 -12.75
N ASP A 450 -6.20 -20.77 -12.69
CA ASP A 450 -5.90 -21.65 -13.82
C ASP A 450 -6.97 -21.59 -14.94
N LEU A 451 -8.18 -21.12 -14.62
CA LEU A 451 -9.23 -20.85 -15.62
C LEU A 451 -9.00 -19.57 -16.43
N LEU A 452 -8.11 -18.67 -16.01
CA LEU A 452 -7.73 -17.46 -16.74
C LEU A 452 -6.69 -17.81 -17.82
N LYS A 453 -7.15 -18.46 -18.88
CA LYS A 453 -6.29 -19.06 -19.92
C LYS A 453 -5.66 -18.03 -20.86
N LEU A 454 -6.21 -16.83 -21.03
CA LEU A 454 -5.66 -15.89 -22.01
C LEU A 454 -4.30 -15.34 -21.57
N GLN A 455 -4.15 -15.08 -20.27
CA GLN A 455 -2.89 -14.54 -19.74
C GLN A 455 -1.75 -15.56 -19.73
N THR A 456 -2.01 -16.87 -19.85
CA THR A 456 -0.94 -17.89 -19.90
C THR A 456 -0.09 -17.80 -21.17
N HIS A 457 -0.59 -17.13 -22.21
CA HIS A 457 0.13 -16.87 -23.45
C HIS A 457 1.08 -15.66 -23.36
N VAL A 458 0.93 -14.80 -22.35
CA VAL A 458 1.69 -13.55 -22.21
C VAL A 458 3.20 -13.76 -22.11
N PRO A 459 3.72 -14.73 -21.32
CA PRO A 459 5.18 -14.95 -21.23
C PRO A 459 5.82 -15.27 -22.59
N VAL A 460 5.14 -16.08 -23.42
CA VAL A 460 5.63 -16.45 -24.76
C VAL A 460 5.59 -15.24 -25.68
N LEU A 461 4.46 -14.52 -25.72
CA LEU A 461 4.29 -13.32 -26.53
C LEU A 461 5.28 -12.22 -26.16
N ALA A 462 5.53 -12.01 -24.86
CA ALA A 462 6.52 -11.06 -24.36
C ALA A 462 7.95 -11.42 -24.80
N GLY A 463 8.31 -12.71 -24.70
CA GLY A 463 9.59 -13.22 -25.17
C GLY A 463 9.79 -13.00 -26.68
N LEU A 464 8.77 -13.31 -27.47
CA LEU A 464 8.78 -13.11 -28.93
C LEU A 464 8.86 -11.62 -29.29
N GLU A 465 8.15 -10.73 -28.60
CA GLU A 465 8.23 -9.29 -28.83
C GLU A 465 9.65 -8.76 -28.57
N ARG A 466 10.27 -9.17 -27.47
CA ARG A 466 11.67 -8.81 -27.18
C ARG A 466 12.61 -9.28 -28.28
N GLU A 467 12.41 -10.48 -28.84
CA GLU A 467 13.19 -10.97 -29.98
C GLU A 467 12.99 -10.16 -31.27
N ILE A 468 11.82 -9.54 -31.49
CA ILE A 468 11.58 -8.63 -32.63
C ILE A 468 12.49 -7.39 -32.54
N TYR A 469 12.65 -6.82 -31.34
CA TYR A 469 13.47 -5.62 -31.13
C TYR A 469 14.96 -5.94 -30.94
N CYS A 470 15.28 -7.11 -30.38
CA CYS A 470 16.63 -7.60 -30.13
C CYS A 470 16.74 -9.11 -30.47
N PRO A 471 16.96 -9.47 -31.76
CA PRO A 471 17.03 -10.88 -32.17
C PRO A 471 18.15 -11.65 -31.46
N ARG A 472 17.81 -12.76 -30.81
CA ARG A 472 18.80 -13.65 -30.18
C ARG A 472 19.68 -14.31 -31.25
N ARG A 473 21.00 -14.30 -31.04
CA ARG A 473 21.97 -14.98 -31.91
C ARG A 473 21.92 -16.49 -31.65
N LYS A 474 21.63 -17.31 -32.67
CA LYS A 474 21.73 -18.78 -32.54
C LYS A 474 23.18 -19.18 -32.18
N ASN A 475 23.39 -19.75 -31.01
CA ASN A 475 24.57 -20.55 -30.72
C ASN A 475 24.42 -21.89 -31.46
N LYS A 476 24.89 -21.97 -32.71
CA LYS A 476 25.07 -23.28 -33.35
C LYS A 476 26.22 -24.01 -32.65
N SER A 477 25.92 -25.23 -32.21
CA SER A 477 26.87 -26.24 -31.77
C SER A 477 28.13 -26.25 -32.64
N LYS A 478 29.30 -26.13 -31.98
CA LYS A 478 30.67 -26.45 -32.41
C LYS A 478 30.79 -26.97 -33.86
N SER A 479 30.61 -26.11 -34.85
CA SER A 479 31.07 -26.37 -36.22
C SER A 479 31.23 -25.04 -36.93
N LYS A 480 32.38 -24.88 -37.57
CA LYS A 480 32.89 -23.64 -38.14
C LYS A 480 31.93 -23.03 -39.16
N GLY A 481 31.64 -21.73 -39.05
CA GLY A 481 31.30 -20.86 -40.18
C GLY A 481 29.90 -20.23 -40.17
N LYS A 482 29.89 -18.89 -40.05
CA LYS A 482 28.79 -17.91 -40.21
C LYS A 482 27.67 -17.91 -39.16
N ARG A 483 27.71 -16.87 -38.31
CA ARG A 483 26.62 -16.36 -37.47
C ARG A 483 25.51 -15.84 -38.38
N ILE A 484 24.28 -16.35 -38.23
CA ILE A 484 23.09 -15.83 -38.93
C ILE A 484 22.10 -15.45 -37.82
N ASP A 485 21.67 -14.19 -37.82
CA ASP A 485 20.60 -13.69 -36.94
C ASP A 485 19.28 -14.38 -37.32
N ARG A 486 18.40 -14.67 -36.35
CA ARG A 486 17.09 -15.32 -36.58
C ARG A 486 16.27 -14.45 -37.55
N ASP A 487 15.60 -15.06 -38.54
CA ASP A 487 14.79 -14.29 -39.50
C ASP A 487 13.58 -13.67 -38.79
N LEU A 488 13.37 -12.37 -38.98
CA LEU A 488 12.22 -11.64 -38.44
C LEU A 488 10.90 -12.28 -38.88
N ASN A 489 10.82 -12.81 -40.10
CA ASN A 489 9.61 -13.48 -40.59
C ASN A 489 9.28 -14.76 -39.80
N GLU A 490 10.29 -15.51 -39.35
CA GLU A 490 10.08 -16.68 -38.48
C GLU A 490 9.47 -16.25 -37.14
N ILE A 491 9.99 -15.18 -36.54
CA ILE A 491 9.48 -14.65 -35.26
C ILE A 491 8.03 -14.14 -35.42
N TYR A 492 7.73 -13.42 -36.50
CA TYR A 492 6.36 -12.98 -36.79
C TYR A 492 5.38 -14.16 -36.98
N ALA A 493 5.83 -15.25 -37.60
CA ALA A 493 5.02 -16.46 -37.73
C ALA A 493 4.75 -17.13 -36.38
N GLU A 494 5.77 -17.22 -35.50
CA GLU A 494 5.61 -17.74 -34.12
C GLU A 494 4.62 -16.88 -33.31
N VAL A 495 4.69 -15.54 -33.44
CA VAL A 495 3.73 -14.62 -32.78
C VAL A 495 2.30 -14.89 -33.25
N GLU A 496 2.09 -15.08 -34.55
CA GLU A 496 0.75 -15.33 -35.10
C GLU A 496 0.23 -16.72 -34.72
N GLU A 497 1.09 -17.73 -34.66
CA GLU A 497 0.76 -19.06 -34.15
C GLU A 497 0.28 -18.97 -32.68
N GLU A 498 1.02 -18.24 -31.85
CA GLU A 498 0.68 -18.09 -30.44
C GLU A 498 -0.63 -17.31 -30.24
N LYS A 499 -0.89 -16.27 -31.04
CA LYS A 499 -2.19 -15.58 -31.07
C LYS A 499 -3.33 -16.51 -31.47
N ASN A 500 -3.12 -17.42 -32.42
CA ASN A 500 -4.14 -18.40 -32.81
C ASN A 500 -4.43 -19.39 -31.68
N LYS A 501 -3.41 -19.83 -30.92
CA LYS A 501 -3.62 -20.61 -29.70
C LYS A 501 -4.40 -19.83 -28.64
N GLN A 502 -4.08 -18.54 -28.46
CA GLN A 502 -4.81 -17.67 -27.55
C GLN A 502 -6.29 -17.51 -27.96
N LYS A 503 -6.60 -17.43 -29.26
CA LYS A 503 -7.98 -17.45 -29.77
C LYS A 503 -8.71 -18.75 -29.45
N GLN A 504 -8.04 -19.91 -29.52
CA GLN A 504 -8.62 -21.19 -29.10
C GLN A 504 -8.87 -21.24 -27.58
N SER A 505 -7.95 -20.71 -26.78
CA SER A 505 -8.13 -20.58 -25.33
C SER A 505 -9.35 -19.70 -24.97
N PHE A 506 -9.64 -18.68 -25.78
CA PHE A 506 -10.86 -17.88 -25.62
C PHE A 506 -12.14 -18.67 -25.91
N THR A 507 -12.17 -19.48 -26.98
CA THR A 507 -13.35 -20.29 -27.30
C THR A 507 -13.64 -21.35 -26.22
N ASP A 508 -12.60 -21.81 -25.53
CA ASP A 508 -12.68 -22.78 -24.43
C ASP A 508 -12.73 -22.10 -23.04
N MET A 509 -13.05 -20.81 -22.98
CA MET A 509 -13.14 -20.04 -21.74
C MET A 509 -14.41 -20.40 -20.95
N ASP A 510 -14.28 -20.45 -19.62
CA ASP A 510 -15.42 -20.67 -18.74
C ASP A 510 -16.48 -19.57 -18.87
N GLU A 511 -17.75 -19.96 -18.97
CA GLU A 511 -18.87 -19.05 -19.12
C GLU A 511 -18.96 -18.02 -17.98
N ARG A 512 -18.62 -18.42 -16.74
CA ARG A 512 -18.66 -17.52 -15.58
C ARG A 512 -17.64 -16.39 -15.71
N ILE A 513 -16.46 -16.68 -16.27
CA ILE A 513 -15.39 -15.70 -16.45
C ILE A 513 -15.74 -14.76 -17.60
N SER A 514 -16.11 -15.31 -18.75
CA SER A 514 -16.49 -14.49 -19.92
C SER A 514 -17.65 -13.55 -19.60
N GLN A 515 -18.68 -14.02 -18.88
CA GLN A 515 -19.77 -13.18 -18.41
C GLN A 515 -19.32 -12.13 -17.38
N CYS A 516 -18.44 -12.49 -16.44
CA CYS A 516 -17.88 -11.56 -15.47
C CYS A 516 -17.11 -10.41 -16.15
N LEU A 517 -16.25 -10.72 -17.12
CA LEU A 517 -15.49 -9.73 -17.90
C LEU A 517 -16.44 -8.83 -18.72
N ASN A 518 -17.51 -9.40 -19.29
CA ASN A 518 -18.51 -8.64 -20.03
C ASN A 518 -19.35 -7.73 -19.12
N ASP A 519 -19.77 -8.21 -17.95
CA ASP A 519 -20.48 -7.40 -16.97
C ASP A 519 -19.62 -6.20 -16.54
N ILE A 520 -18.33 -6.43 -16.26
CA ILE A 520 -17.39 -5.38 -15.91
C ILE A 520 -17.30 -4.32 -17.00
N ALA A 521 -17.44 -4.68 -18.29
CA ALA A 521 -17.43 -3.73 -19.40
C ALA A 521 -18.75 -2.97 -19.55
N LEU A 522 -19.89 -3.65 -19.37
CA LEU A 522 -21.23 -3.14 -19.66
C LEU A 522 -21.88 -2.37 -18.51
N MET A 523 -21.44 -2.57 -17.27
CA MET A 523 -21.96 -1.85 -16.10
C MET A 523 -21.70 -0.34 -16.19
N ASP A 524 -22.55 0.45 -15.54
CA ASP A 524 -22.28 1.86 -15.28
C ASP A 524 -21.18 2.06 -14.23
N GLU A 525 -20.73 3.30 -14.00
CA GLU A 525 -19.64 3.61 -13.06
C GLU A 525 -19.91 3.04 -11.65
N SER A 526 -21.13 3.22 -11.12
CA SER A 526 -21.48 2.75 -9.77
C SER A 526 -21.51 1.23 -9.67
N GLY A 527 -22.15 0.54 -10.63
CA GLY A 527 -22.19 -0.92 -10.68
C GLY A 527 -20.80 -1.53 -10.86
N ARG A 528 -19.97 -0.94 -11.73
CA ARG A 528 -18.59 -1.37 -11.97
C ARG A 528 -17.72 -1.22 -10.72
N ASN A 529 -17.80 -0.07 -10.04
CA ASN A 529 -17.07 0.17 -8.79
C ASN A 529 -17.48 -0.83 -7.69
N TYR A 530 -18.77 -1.14 -7.59
CA TYR A 530 -19.27 -2.17 -6.67
C TYR A 530 -18.71 -3.56 -7.02
N ALA A 531 -18.78 -3.94 -8.30
CA ALA A 531 -18.28 -5.22 -8.80
C ALA A 531 -16.78 -5.42 -8.52
N LEU A 532 -15.95 -4.40 -8.77
CA LEU A 532 -14.52 -4.41 -8.49
C LEU A 532 -14.24 -4.51 -6.99
N ALA A 533 -14.98 -3.76 -6.15
CA ALA A 533 -14.82 -3.83 -4.70
C ALA A 533 -15.21 -5.22 -4.14
N LYS A 534 -16.25 -5.84 -4.70
CA LYS A 534 -16.66 -7.21 -4.35
C LYS A 534 -15.63 -8.25 -4.78
N LEU A 535 -15.12 -8.17 -6.01
CA LEU A 535 -14.04 -9.04 -6.51
C LEU A 535 -12.79 -8.93 -5.63
N LYS A 536 -12.34 -7.70 -5.35
CA LYS A 536 -11.20 -7.43 -4.47
C LYS A 536 -11.38 -8.05 -3.09
N HIS A 537 -12.56 -7.91 -2.49
CA HIS A 537 -12.88 -8.53 -1.20
C HIS A 537 -12.74 -10.06 -1.24
N GLN A 538 -13.37 -10.72 -2.22
CA GLN A 538 -13.33 -12.19 -2.32
C GLN A 538 -11.93 -12.73 -2.65
N LEU A 539 -11.19 -12.07 -3.54
CA LEU A 539 -9.82 -12.46 -3.89
C LEU A 539 -8.86 -12.32 -2.70
N ASN A 540 -9.00 -11.24 -1.93
CA ASN A 540 -8.24 -11.05 -0.70
C ASN A 540 -8.59 -12.11 0.35
N LYS A 541 -9.87 -12.48 0.47
CA LYS A 541 -10.32 -13.56 1.37
C LYS A 541 -9.68 -14.89 1.03
N MET A 542 -9.68 -15.27 -0.23
CA MET A 542 -9.02 -16.50 -0.68
C MET A 542 -7.50 -16.45 -0.46
N SER A 543 -6.87 -15.30 -0.75
CA SER A 543 -5.44 -15.11 -0.52
C SER A 543 -5.08 -15.29 0.96
N LEU A 544 -5.85 -14.70 1.88
CA LEU A 544 -5.58 -14.81 3.33
C LEU A 544 -5.68 -16.26 3.84
N GLN A 545 -6.61 -17.05 3.31
CA GLN A 545 -6.79 -18.46 3.70
C GLN A 545 -5.60 -19.34 3.30
N ASN A 546 -5.01 -19.10 2.12
CA ASN A 546 -3.94 -19.95 1.57
C ASN A 546 -2.53 -19.47 1.96
N MET A 547 -2.33 -18.15 2.04
CA MET A 547 -1.00 -17.55 2.22
C MET A 547 -0.46 -17.69 3.65
N ALA A 548 -1.34 -17.74 4.66
CA ALA A 548 -0.92 -17.86 6.06
C ALA A 548 -0.11 -19.15 6.30
N THR A 549 -0.63 -20.29 5.84
CA THR A 549 0.04 -21.61 5.92
C THR A 549 1.33 -21.65 5.11
N LEU A 550 1.31 -21.16 3.86
CA LEU A 550 2.48 -21.17 2.99
C LEU A 550 3.63 -20.28 3.51
N HIS A 551 3.31 -19.14 4.12
CA HIS A 551 4.32 -18.29 4.73
C HIS A 551 4.92 -18.88 6.00
N GLU A 552 4.13 -19.59 6.80
CA GLU A 552 4.63 -20.30 7.97
C GLU A 552 5.60 -21.41 7.54
N GLU A 553 5.24 -22.21 6.54
CA GLU A 553 6.13 -23.21 5.94
C GLU A 553 7.41 -22.59 5.36
N TYR A 554 7.29 -21.49 4.61
CA TYR A 554 8.44 -20.76 4.07
C TYR A 554 9.36 -20.22 5.16
N HIS A 555 8.79 -19.63 6.22
CA HIS A 555 9.55 -19.07 7.33
C HIS A 555 10.30 -20.16 8.10
N VAL A 556 9.64 -21.31 8.37
CA VAL A 556 10.29 -22.47 8.99
C VAL A 556 11.43 -22.99 8.11
N ALA A 557 11.21 -23.13 6.80
CA ALA A 557 12.25 -23.53 5.85
C ALA A 557 13.43 -22.54 5.81
N SER A 558 13.16 -21.24 5.84
CA SER A 558 14.17 -20.18 5.86
C SER A 558 15.01 -20.20 7.14
N ILE A 559 14.39 -20.42 8.31
CA ILE A 559 15.12 -20.55 9.58
C ILE A 559 16.03 -21.78 9.55
N ASN A 560 15.51 -22.92 9.11
CA ASN A 560 16.27 -24.17 9.01
C ASN A 560 17.53 -23.99 8.16
N LEU A 561 17.41 -23.27 7.03
CA LEU A 561 18.52 -22.93 6.15
C LEU A 561 19.56 -22.02 6.84
N GLN A 562 19.13 -21.00 7.59
CA GLN A 562 20.04 -20.11 8.32
C GLN A 562 20.80 -20.83 9.43
N THR A 563 20.18 -21.79 10.14
CA THR A 563 20.85 -22.59 11.18
C THR A 563 21.88 -23.59 10.65
N ARG A 564 21.82 -23.98 9.36
CA ARG A 564 22.71 -25.00 8.77
C ARG A 564 23.85 -24.47 7.91
N LYS A 565 23.97 -23.14 7.70
CA LYS A 565 25.07 -22.50 6.94
C LYS A 565 26.50 -22.75 7.48
N ALA A 566 26.67 -23.61 8.49
CA ALA A 566 27.96 -24.11 8.95
C ALA A 566 28.46 -25.36 8.20
N GLU A 567 27.61 -26.14 7.53
CA GLU A 567 28.01 -27.43 6.93
C GLU A 567 27.33 -27.68 5.56
N GLU A 568 28.15 -27.63 4.49
CA GLU A 568 27.92 -28.06 3.09
C GLU A 568 27.01 -27.25 2.14
N ALA A 569 27.44 -27.23 0.87
CA ALA A 569 26.87 -26.47 -0.25
C ALA A 569 25.76 -27.26 -0.97
N THR A 570 24.71 -26.54 -1.39
CA THR A 570 23.49 -27.01 -2.08
C THR A 570 22.65 -28.02 -1.29
N SER A 571 21.86 -27.51 -0.34
CA SER A 571 20.93 -28.31 0.45
C SER A 571 19.58 -28.48 -0.26
N PRO A 572 18.86 -29.61 -0.04
CA PRO A 572 17.46 -29.81 -0.48
C PRO A 572 16.49 -28.73 0.07
N GLU A 573 16.92 -27.95 1.05
CA GLU A 573 16.16 -26.84 1.63
C GLU A 573 16.14 -25.59 0.76
N GLU A 574 17.19 -25.30 -0.04
CA GLU A 574 17.15 -24.21 -1.03
C GLU A 574 16.14 -24.50 -2.14
N GLU A 575 16.06 -25.76 -2.56
CA GLU A 575 15.08 -26.21 -3.56
C GLU A 575 13.66 -26.21 -3.00
N ASN A 576 13.48 -26.61 -1.73
CA ASN A 576 12.21 -26.49 -1.03
C ASN A 576 11.76 -25.02 -0.89
N LEU A 577 12.68 -24.09 -0.57
CA LEU A 577 12.39 -22.64 -0.52
C LEU A 577 11.93 -22.12 -1.88
N LYS A 578 12.60 -22.51 -2.98
CA LYS A 578 12.17 -22.16 -4.34
C LYS A 578 10.79 -22.72 -4.68
N GLN A 579 10.51 -23.98 -4.31
CA GLN A 579 9.18 -24.59 -4.51
C GLN A 579 8.08 -23.89 -3.71
N LEU A 580 8.39 -23.46 -2.48
CA LEU A 580 7.47 -22.67 -1.65
C LEU A 580 7.26 -21.26 -2.22
N GLU A 581 8.30 -20.60 -2.74
CA GLU A 581 8.17 -19.31 -3.45
C GLU A 581 7.29 -19.43 -4.69
N GLU A 582 7.48 -20.49 -5.49
CA GLU A 582 6.60 -20.77 -6.63
C GLU A 582 5.17 -21.03 -6.18
N SER A 583 4.97 -21.76 -5.09
CA SER A 583 3.64 -22.08 -4.56
C SER A 583 2.94 -20.83 -4.03
N ILE A 584 3.67 -19.95 -3.33
CA ILE A 584 3.22 -18.62 -2.90
C ILE A 584 2.82 -17.78 -4.11
N SER A 585 3.65 -17.74 -5.16
CA SER A 585 3.36 -17.01 -6.40
C SER A 585 2.11 -17.53 -7.12
N LYS A 586 1.94 -18.86 -7.19
CA LYS A 586 0.76 -19.51 -7.78
C LYS A 586 -0.51 -19.23 -6.97
N CYS A 587 -0.40 -19.17 -5.65
CA CYS A 587 -1.53 -18.87 -4.76
C CYS A 587 -1.86 -17.36 -4.67
N SER A 588 -0.95 -16.48 -5.09
CA SER A 588 -1.23 -15.05 -5.20
C SER A 588 -2.25 -14.81 -6.32
N PHE A 589 -3.48 -14.45 -5.92
CA PHE A 589 -4.57 -14.14 -6.85
C PHE A 589 -5.26 -12.85 -6.43
N GLY A 590 -5.33 -11.89 -7.35
CA GLY A 590 -5.94 -10.60 -7.12
C GLY A 590 -6.46 -9.95 -8.38
N LEU A 591 -7.02 -8.75 -8.20
CA LEU A 591 -7.76 -8.04 -9.23
C LEU A 591 -6.91 -7.80 -10.49
N GLU A 592 -5.60 -7.65 -10.34
CA GLU A 592 -4.66 -7.48 -11.44
C GLU A 592 -4.72 -8.63 -12.45
N HIS A 593 -4.94 -9.88 -12.00
CA HIS A 593 -5.02 -11.04 -12.87
C HIS A 593 -6.31 -11.03 -13.72
N ILE A 594 -7.41 -10.51 -13.17
CA ILE A 594 -8.69 -10.36 -13.89
C ILE A 594 -8.57 -9.23 -14.93
N LEU A 595 -7.95 -8.11 -14.55
CA LEU A 595 -7.71 -7.00 -15.47
C LEU A 595 -6.71 -7.37 -16.58
N ARG A 596 -5.73 -8.23 -16.28
CA ARG A 596 -4.80 -8.75 -17.29
C ARG A 596 -5.53 -9.66 -18.29
N GLU A 597 -6.46 -10.49 -17.83
CA GLU A 597 -7.33 -11.29 -18.70
C GLU A 597 -8.20 -10.39 -19.60
N LEU A 598 -8.77 -9.32 -19.04
CA LEU A 598 -9.52 -8.30 -19.78
C LEU A 598 -8.65 -7.65 -20.88
N ALA A 599 -7.41 -7.30 -20.56
CA ALA A 599 -6.45 -6.72 -21.49
C ALA A 599 -6.09 -7.69 -22.62
N GLN A 600 -5.92 -8.99 -22.33
CA GLN A 600 -5.67 -10.00 -23.36
C GLN A 600 -6.90 -10.21 -24.26
N LEU A 601 -8.11 -10.14 -23.70
CA LEU A 601 -9.34 -10.25 -24.48
C LEU A 601 -9.44 -9.10 -25.50
N TYR A 602 -9.06 -7.88 -25.13
CA TYR A 602 -8.97 -6.75 -26.07
C TYR A 602 -7.93 -6.96 -27.19
N GLN A 603 -6.81 -7.63 -26.89
CA GLN A 603 -5.75 -7.90 -27.88
C GLN A 603 -6.21 -8.81 -29.02
N LEU A 604 -7.27 -9.61 -28.79
CA LEU A 604 -7.88 -10.53 -29.75
C LEU A 604 -8.87 -9.83 -30.70
N SER A 605 -8.51 -8.64 -31.23
CA SER A 605 -9.32 -7.63 -31.95
C SER A 605 -10.42 -8.08 -32.96
N ASP A 606 -10.52 -9.36 -33.27
CA ASP A 606 -11.48 -9.96 -34.20
C ASP A 606 -12.72 -10.60 -33.52
N ILE A 607 -12.75 -10.69 -32.17
CA ILE A 607 -13.72 -11.55 -31.47
C ILE A 607 -14.72 -10.81 -30.57
N SER A 608 -14.32 -9.74 -29.88
CA SER A 608 -15.22 -9.03 -28.96
C SER A 608 -15.51 -7.60 -29.39
N THR A 609 -16.77 -7.17 -29.20
CA THR A 609 -17.31 -5.87 -29.61
C THR A 609 -17.57 -4.92 -28.43
N ASN A 610 -17.32 -5.36 -27.20
CA ASN A 610 -17.54 -4.57 -26.00
C ASN A 610 -16.43 -3.53 -25.77
N ASP A 611 -16.78 -2.38 -25.19
CA ASP A 611 -15.87 -1.25 -24.91
C ASP A 611 -15.04 -1.48 -23.62
N TYR A 612 -14.18 -2.50 -23.64
CA TYR A 612 -13.32 -2.82 -22.49
C TYR A 612 -12.30 -1.72 -22.19
N GLU A 613 -11.77 -1.09 -23.23
CA GLU A 613 -10.82 0.01 -23.11
C GLU A 613 -11.48 1.25 -22.50
N GLY A 614 -12.76 1.51 -22.82
CA GLY A 614 -13.57 2.54 -22.19
C GLY A 614 -13.87 2.24 -20.73
N ALA A 615 -14.16 0.99 -20.41
CA ALA A 615 -14.33 0.52 -19.03
C ALA A 615 -13.06 0.74 -18.19
N ALA A 616 -11.88 0.36 -18.70
CA ALA A 616 -10.61 0.55 -18.02
C ALA A 616 -10.23 2.04 -17.86
N ALA A 617 -10.56 2.89 -18.85
CA ALA A 617 -10.40 4.33 -18.72
C ALA A 617 -11.28 4.92 -17.60
N GLU A 618 -12.52 4.44 -17.45
CA GLU A 618 -13.40 4.83 -16.34
C GLU A 618 -12.93 4.33 -14.98
N MET A 619 -12.32 3.14 -14.92
CA MET A 619 -11.68 2.64 -13.70
C MET A 619 -10.57 3.58 -13.24
N LEU A 620 -9.70 4.02 -14.15
CA LEU A 620 -8.66 5.03 -13.86
C LEU A 620 -9.28 6.34 -13.36
N LEU A 621 -10.34 6.85 -14.01
CA LEU A 621 -11.04 8.07 -13.61
C LEU A 621 -11.75 7.97 -12.24
N SER A 622 -12.02 6.75 -11.80
CA SER A 622 -12.57 6.42 -10.47
C SER A 622 -11.47 6.21 -9.43
N GLY A 623 -10.20 6.27 -9.82
CA GLY A 623 -9.03 6.10 -8.95
C GLY A 623 -8.62 4.64 -8.72
N HIS A 624 -9.17 3.68 -9.46
CA HIS A 624 -8.73 2.28 -9.37
C HIS A 624 -7.35 2.10 -10.01
N PRO A 625 -6.46 1.31 -9.39
CA PRO A 625 -5.14 1.04 -9.96
C PRO A 625 -5.25 0.11 -11.18
N LEU A 626 -4.56 0.47 -12.27
CA LEU A 626 -4.43 -0.35 -13.49
C LEU A 626 -2.96 -0.72 -13.72
N GLU A 627 -2.69 -1.97 -14.06
CA GLU A 627 -1.34 -2.45 -14.39
C GLU A 627 -0.87 -1.85 -15.73
N LEU A 628 0.27 -1.15 -15.71
CA LEU A 628 0.96 -0.64 -16.90
C LEU A 628 2.00 -1.65 -17.41
N VAL A 629 2.83 -2.15 -16.50
CA VAL A 629 3.88 -3.13 -16.79
C VAL A 629 3.53 -4.40 -16.03
N ASP A 630 3.34 -5.50 -16.76
CA ASP A 630 3.16 -6.83 -16.18
C ASP A 630 4.45 -7.26 -15.46
N GLY A 631 4.37 -7.49 -14.16
CA GLY A 631 5.52 -7.93 -13.35
C GLY A 631 5.90 -9.41 -13.45
N ASP A 632 5.08 -10.25 -14.07
CA ASP A 632 5.39 -11.66 -14.32
C ASP A 632 6.20 -11.84 -15.60
N SER A 633 5.87 -11.06 -16.63
CA SER A 633 6.47 -11.18 -17.97
C SER A 633 7.29 -9.96 -18.39
N SER A 634 7.37 -8.92 -17.55
CA SER A 634 8.02 -7.63 -17.83
C SER A 634 7.56 -7.07 -19.17
N TYR A 635 6.24 -6.95 -19.34
CA TYR A 635 5.59 -6.72 -20.64
C TYR A 635 4.51 -5.65 -20.55
N ILE A 636 4.39 -4.83 -21.59
CA ILE A 636 3.28 -3.87 -21.75
C ILE A 636 2.44 -4.33 -22.96
N PRO A 637 1.17 -4.69 -22.78
CA PRO A 637 0.28 -4.96 -23.91
C PRO A 637 -0.01 -3.66 -24.68
N MET A 638 0.86 -3.30 -25.63
CA MET A 638 0.89 -1.97 -26.22
C MET A 638 -0.41 -1.53 -26.90
N ARG A 639 -1.14 -2.43 -27.58
CA ARG A 639 -2.44 -2.08 -28.20
C ARG A 639 -3.50 -1.77 -27.14
N TRP A 640 -3.52 -2.53 -26.04
CA TRP A 640 -4.42 -2.28 -24.91
C TRP A 640 -4.08 -0.94 -24.24
N PHE A 641 -2.80 -0.72 -23.92
CA PHE A 641 -2.34 0.54 -23.33
C PHE A 641 -2.74 1.74 -24.20
N ASP A 642 -2.43 1.70 -25.50
CA ASP A 642 -2.72 2.79 -26.44
C ASP A 642 -4.24 3.09 -26.50
N ALA A 643 -5.07 2.04 -26.55
CA ALA A 643 -6.52 2.16 -26.61
C ALA A 643 -7.14 2.76 -25.34
N VAL A 644 -6.73 2.29 -24.15
CA VAL A 644 -7.21 2.78 -22.87
C VAL A 644 -6.87 4.27 -22.72
N TYR A 645 -5.64 4.66 -23.03
CA TYR A 645 -5.21 6.05 -22.90
C TYR A 645 -5.78 6.95 -24.01
N ALA A 646 -6.13 6.41 -25.18
CA ALA A 646 -6.91 7.13 -26.19
C ALA A 646 -8.36 7.38 -25.75
N LYS A 647 -9.02 6.41 -25.10
CA LYS A 647 -10.32 6.66 -24.48
C LYS A 647 -10.23 7.66 -23.35
N LEU A 648 -9.20 7.55 -22.50
CA LEU A 648 -8.97 8.48 -21.41
C LEU A 648 -8.78 9.91 -21.93
N GLU A 649 -7.99 10.08 -23.00
CA GLU A 649 -7.84 11.36 -23.72
C GLU A 649 -9.19 11.90 -24.16
N SER A 650 -10.02 11.09 -24.84
CA SER A 650 -11.33 11.52 -25.32
C SER A 650 -12.31 11.91 -24.19
N LYS A 651 -12.34 11.13 -23.10
CA LYS A 651 -13.27 11.34 -21.96
C LYS A 651 -12.88 12.54 -21.10
N THR A 652 -11.61 12.91 -21.08
CA THR A 652 -11.08 14.02 -20.27
C THR A 652 -10.82 15.29 -21.10
N ASN A 653 -11.10 15.25 -22.41
CA ASN A 653 -10.75 16.32 -23.35
C ASN A 653 -9.24 16.65 -23.34
N ASN A 654 -8.42 15.59 -23.37
CA ASN A 654 -6.95 15.62 -23.34
C ASN A 654 -6.38 16.45 -22.17
N ALA A 655 -6.91 16.17 -20.98
CA ALA A 655 -6.54 16.84 -19.74
C ALA A 655 -5.03 16.83 -19.45
N LYS A 656 -4.56 17.84 -18.72
CA LYS A 656 -3.17 17.96 -18.28
C LYS A 656 -2.93 17.12 -17.03
N ILE A 657 -1.84 16.34 -17.05
CA ILE A 657 -1.51 15.41 -15.97
C ILE A 657 -0.11 15.65 -15.44
N PHE A 658 0.05 15.48 -14.13
CA PHE A 658 1.34 15.46 -13.46
C PHE A 658 1.65 14.04 -13.00
N VAL A 659 2.78 13.48 -13.42
CA VAL A 659 3.11 12.07 -13.19
C VAL A 659 4.11 11.92 -12.05
N ILE A 660 3.71 11.18 -11.02
CA ILE A 660 4.55 10.81 -9.88
C ILE A 660 4.83 9.31 -9.96
N SER A 661 6.10 8.90 -9.97
CA SER A 661 6.47 7.50 -9.78
C SER A 661 7.19 7.29 -8.45
N VAL A 662 7.09 6.08 -7.88
CA VAL A 662 7.91 5.67 -6.74
C VAL A 662 8.85 4.56 -7.16
N LEU A 663 10.06 4.53 -6.61
CA LEU A 663 11.04 3.45 -6.72
C LEU A 663 11.59 3.14 -5.33
N GLY A 664 12.04 1.91 -5.10
CA GLY A 664 12.57 1.51 -3.79
C GLY A 664 12.68 0.00 -3.68
N ILE A 665 13.46 -0.49 -2.72
CA ILE A 665 13.62 -1.93 -2.50
C ILE A 665 12.28 -2.63 -2.20
N GLN A 666 12.21 -3.94 -2.42
CA GLN A 666 11.04 -4.75 -2.08
C GLN A 666 10.68 -4.61 -0.60
N SER A 667 9.37 -4.55 -0.30
CA SER A 667 8.85 -4.43 1.07
C SER A 667 9.28 -3.18 1.86
N SER A 668 9.78 -2.12 1.21
CA SER A 668 10.17 -0.85 1.86
C SER A 668 9.01 0.08 2.26
N GLY A 669 7.75 -0.34 2.07
CA GLY A 669 6.58 0.49 2.38
C GLY A 669 6.21 1.54 1.34
N LYS A 670 6.56 1.35 0.05
CA LYS A 670 6.21 2.24 -1.08
C LYS A 670 4.70 2.45 -1.22
N SER A 671 3.96 1.37 -1.42
CA SER A 671 2.51 1.38 -1.59
C SER A 671 1.83 1.89 -0.32
N THR A 672 2.33 1.56 0.87
CA THR A 672 1.86 2.11 2.16
C THR A 672 2.01 3.62 2.24
N MET A 673 3.15 4.16 1.80
CA MET A 673 3.41 5.59 1.73
C MET A 673 2.46 6.28 0.75
N LEU A 674 2.29 5.74 -0.46
CA LEU A 674 1.40 6.32 -1.48
C LEU A 674 -0.08 6.27 -1.03
N ASN A 675 -0.51 5.15 -0.44
CA ASN A 675 -1.85 5.01 0.14
C ASN A 675 -2.11 6.00 1.28
N THR A 676 -1.07 6.35 2.06
CA THR A 676 -1.15 7.37 3.11
C THR A 676 -1.14 8.79 2.52
N MET A 677 -0.32 9.05 1.51
CA MET A 677 -0.12 10.37 0.92
C MET A 677 -1.35 10.86 0.12
N PHE A 678 -1.98 9.95 -0.62
CA PHE A 678 -3.04 10.27 -1.58
C PHE A 678 -4.35 9.53 -1.30
N GLY A 679 -4.43 8.76 -0.22
CA GLY A 679 -5.64 8.00 0.13
C GLY A 679 -5.93 6.82 -0.80
N LEU A 680 -4.92 6.33 -1.53
CA LEU A 680 -5.06 5.26 -2.53
C LEU A 680 -5.22 3.86 -1.91
N GLU A 681 -5.46 2.88 -2.79
CA GLU A 681 -5.63 1.47 -2.40
C GLU A 681 -4.75 0.51 -3.21
N PHE A 682 -3.48 0.88 -3.43
CA PHE A 682 -2.50 -0.07 -3.93
C PHE A 682 -2.41 -1.28 -2.98
N PRO A 683 -2.24 -2.51 -3.50
CA PRO A 683 -2.21 -3.72 -2.68
C PRO A 683 -1.02 -3.70 -1.71
N VAL A 684 -1.27 -3.98 -0.42
CA VAL A 684 -0.27 -3.94 0.67
C VAL A 684 -0.27 -5.19 1.58
N SER A 685 -1.00 -6.25 1.22
CA SER A 685 -1.18 -7.42 2.10
C SER A 685 0.13 -8.18 2.32
N ALA A 686 0.30 -8.72 3.53
CA ALA A 686 1.42 -9.61 3.87
C ALA A 686 1.48 -10.76 2.86
N GLY A 687 2.61 -10.90 2.17
CA GLY A 687 2.83 -11.96 1.19
C GLY A 687 2.61 -11.61 -0.27
N ARG A 688 2.00 -10.46 -0.57
CA ARG A 688 1.81 -9.99 -1.96
C ARG A 688 2.60 -8.71 -2.15
N CYS A 689 3.86 -8.84 -2.58
CA CYS A 689 4.61 -7.68 -3.05
C CYS A 689 4.02 -7.22 -4.39
N THR A 690 3.92 -5.90 -4.60
CA THR A 690 3.60 -5.33 -5.92
C THR A 690 4.57 -5.92 -6.95
N ARG A 691 4.04 -6.49 -8.04
CA ARG A 691 4.81 -7.01 -9.18
C ARG A 691 4.46 -6.20 -10.41
N GLY A 692 5.44 -5.62 -11.10
CA GLY A 692 5.20 -4.72 -12.23
C GLY A 692 5.00 -3.26 -11.83
N ALA A 693 4.27 -2.48 -12.64
CA ALA A 693 4.00 -1.06 -12.38
C ALA A 693 2.51 -0.76 -12.51
N PHE A 694 1.90 -0.14 -11.48
CA PHE A 694 0.48 0.18 -11.43
C PHE A 694 0.24 1.67 -11.41
N ALA A 695 -0.71 2.15 -12.21
CA ALA A 695 -1.10 3.55 -12.26
C ALA A 695 -2.47 3.79 -11.65
N SER A 696 -2.60 4.86 -10.86
CA SER A 696 -3.88 5.38 -10.37
C SER A 696 -3.97 6.88 -10.68
N LEU A 697 -5.13 7.34 -11.15
CA LEU A 697 -5.36 8.72 -11.55
C LEU A 697 -6.28 9.41 -10.53
N ILE A 698 -5.85 10.54 -9.98
CA ILE A 698 -6.62 11.32 -9.01
C ILE A 698 -6.86 12.76 -9.49
N PRO A 699 -8.05 13.34 -9.24
CA PRO A 699 -8.36 14.69 -9.67
C PRO A 699 -7.63 15.76 -8.84
N VAL A 700 -7.37 16.90 -9.47
CA VAL A 700 -6.86 18.12 -8.81
C VAL A 700 -8.04 19.06 -8.49
N SER A 701 -7.99 19.72 -7.33
CA SER A 701 -8.97 20.72 -6.91
C SER A 701 -8.93 21.96 -7.81
N ASP A 702 -10.06 22.66 -7.95
CA ASP A 702 -10.13 23.84 -8.83
C ASP A 702 -9.18 24.98 -8.39
N SER A 703 -8.91 25.09 -7.09
CA SER A 703 -7.91 26.01 -6.55
C SER A 703 -6.48 25.68 -7.03
N LEU A 704 -6.12 24.40 -7.05
CA LEU A 704 -4.79 23.95 -7.48
C LEU A 704 -4.69 23.87 -9.00
N LYS A 705 -5.77 23.56 -9.71
CA LYS A 705 -5.84 23.70 -11.18
C LYS A 705 -5.50 25.11 -11.61
N THR A 706 -6.09 26.11 -10.96
CA THR A 706 -5.83 27.53 -11.27
C THR A 706 -4.36 27.93 -11.03
N ALA A 707 -3.71 27.33 -10.03
CA ALA A 707 -2.33 27.62 -9.69
C ALA A 707 -1.30 26.84 -10.52
N SER A 708 -1.62 25.60 -10.95
CA SER A 708 -0.65 24.67 -11.55
C SER A 708 -0.95 24.29 -13.00
N ASN A 709 -2.16 24.56 -13.49
CA ASN A 709 -2.67 24.14 -14.80
C ASN A 709 -2.69 22.62 -15.04
N PHE A 710 -2.67 21.80 -13.97
CA PHE A 710 -2.86 20.36 -14.05
C PHE A 710 -4.27 19.97 -13.59
N ASP A 711 -4.93 19.11 -14.36
CA ASP A 711 -6.28 18.61 -14.07
C ASP A 711 -6.27 17.36 -13.19
N TYR A 712 -5.24 16.51 -13.37
CA TYR A 712 -5.08 15.26 -12.64
C TYR A 712 -3.61 15.01 -12.22
N VAL A 713 -3.45 14.16 -11.20
CA VAL A 713 -2.17 13.56 -10.84
C VAL A 713 -2.23 12.07 -11.13
N LEU A 714 -1.27 11.57 -11.91
CA LEU A 714 -1.10 10.15 -12.20
C LEU A 714 -0.01 9.58 -11.30
N ILE A 715 -0.35 8.60 -10.48
CA ILE A 715 0.54 8.01 -9.48
C ILE A 715 0.89 6.60 -9.91
N ILE A 716 2.18 6.33 -10.06
CA ILE A 716 2.73 5.05 -10.50
C ILE A 716 3.44 4.37 -9.33
N ASP A 717 2.83 3.31 -8.79
CA ASP A 717 3.46 2.39 -7.85
C ASP A 717 4.24 1.31 -8.61
N THR A 718 5.45 1.00 -8.17
CA THR A 718 6.32 0.03 -8.85
C THR A 718 6.67 -1.15 -7.95
N GLU A 719 6.97 -2.28 -8.57
CA GLU A 719 7.62 -3.40 -7.91
C GLU A 719 8.92 -2.96 -7.24
N GLY A 720 9.21 -3.57 -6.10
CA GLY A 720 10.46 -3.26 -5.42
C GLY A 720 11.63 -3.95 -6.06
N LEU A 721 12.71 -3.19 -6.24
CA LEU A 721 13.94 -3.73 -6.80
C LEU A 721 14.54 -4.72 -5.80
N ARG A 722 15.10 -5.83 -6.30
CA ARG A 722 15.60 -6.92 -5.46
C ARG A 722 17.11 -6.85 -5.23
N GLY A 723 17.86 -6.11 -6.05
CA GLY A 723 19.30 -5.92 -5.84
C GLY A 723 20.04 -7.25 -5.77
N SER A 724 19.88 -8.10 -6.79
CA SER A 724 20.43 -9.46 -6.79
C SER A 724 21.63 -9.60 -7.72
N GLY A 725 22.49 -10.58 -7.44
CA GLY A 725 23.58 -10.99 -8.34
C GLY A 725 23.13 -11.74 -9.60
N ASP A 726 21.85 -12.06 -9.74
CA ASP A 726 21.31 -12.72 -10.94
C ASP A 726 21.20 -11.71 -12.11
N PRO A 727 21.87 -11.96 -13.24
CA PRO A 727 21.80 -11.10 -14.42
C PRO A 727 20.39 -10.83 -14.95
N GLN A 728 19.47 -11.81 -14.90
CA GLN A 728 18.12 -11.65 -15.45
C GLN A 728 17.25 -10.74 -14.56
N LEU A 729 17.31 -10.97 -13.25
CA LEU A 729 16.61 -10.13 -12.28
C LEU A 729 17.14 -8.68 -12.30
N ARG A 730 18.45 -8.51 -12.50
CA ARG A 730 19.05 -7.19 -12.62
C ARG A 730 18.61 -6.46 -13.90
N GLU A 731 18.49 -7.17 -15.02
CA GLU A 731 17.95 -6.60 -16.27
C GLU A 731 16.51 -6.09 -16.06
N HIS A 732 15.66 -6.88 -15.40
CA HIS A 732 14.31 -6.46 -15.02
C HIS A 732 14.30 -5.23 -14.11
N ASP A 733 15.13 -5.21 -13.05
CA ASP A 733 15.23 -4.07 -12.14
C ASP A 733 15.67 -2.78 -12.88
N ASN A 734 16.60 -2.90 -13.82
CA ASN A 734 17.06 -1.79 -14.65
C ASN A 734 15.98 -1.28 -15.61
N GLU A 735 15.24 -2.19 -16.24
CA GLU A 735 14.12 -1.87 -17.13
C GLU A 735 13.02 -1.12 -16.37
N LEU A 736 12.63 -1.63 -15.20
CA LEU A 736 11.61 -1.03 -14.37
C LEU A 736 12.03 0.34 -13.84
N ALA A 737 13.28 0.48 -13.37
CA ALA A 737 13.80 1.76 -12.92
C ALA A 737 13.86 2.80 -14.06
N THR A 738 14.35 2.40 -15.23
CA THR A 738 14.41 3.26 -16.43
C THR A 738 13.02 3.67 -16.89
N PHE A 739 12.06 2.74 -16.88
CA PHE A 739 10.66 3.01 -17.19
C PHE A 739 10.06 4.02 -16.19
N ALA A 740 10.15 3.73 -14.90
CA ALA A 740 9.53 4.55 -13.84
C ALA A 740 10.09 5.98 -13.79
N ILE A 741 11.41 6.15 -13.95
CA ILE A 741 12.05 7.48 -14.01
C ILE A 741 11.74 8.18 -15.33
N GLY A 742 11.72 7.44 -16.45
CA GLY A 742 11.50 8.02 -17.77
C GLY A 742 10.09 8.55 -18.00
N VAL A 743 9.07 7.87 -17.49
CA VAL A 743 7.66 8.30 -17.66
C VAL A 743 7.27 9.46 -16.73
N ALA A 744 7.90 9.54 -15.54
CA ALA A 744 7.50 10.47 -14.50
C ALA A 744 8.02 11.90 -14.71
N ASP A 745 7.30 12.85 -14.10
CA ASP A 745 7.74 14.23 -13.93
C ASP A 745 8.53 14.37 -12.60
N VAL A 746 8.10 13.66 -11.56
CA VAL A 746 8.84 13.48 -10.29
C VAL A 746 8.93 12.00 -9.92
N THR A 747 10.13 11.53 -9.58
CA THR A 747 10.34 10.20 -8.99
C THR A 747 10.65 10.30 -7.50
N ILE A 748 9.90 9.58 -6.69
CA ILE A 748 10.15 9.40 -5.26
C ILE A 748 10.97 8.12 -5.05
N VAL A 749 12.20 8.27 -4.57
CA VAL A 749 13.10 7.17 -4.22
C VAL A 749 12.93 6.85 -2.74
N ASN A 750 12.27 5.73 -2.46
CA ASN A 750 11.93 5.25 -1.13
C ASN A 750 13.01 4.31 -0.57
N ILE A 751 13.60 4.72 0.55
CA ILE A 751 14.64 3.98 1.28
C ILE A 751 14.05 3.54 2.63
N PHE A 752 14.32 2.31 3.06
CA PHE A 752 13.80 1.78 4.33
C PHE A 752 14.93 1.26 5.21
N GLY A 753 15.00 1.76 6.45
CA GLY A 753 16.02 1.34 7.42
C GLY A 753 17.45 1.78 7.07
N GLU A 754 18.43 1.29 7.85
CA GLU A 754 19.83 1.76 7.79
C GLU A 754 20.78 0.77 7.06
N ASN A 755 20.25 -0.22 6.34
CA ASN A 755 21.08 -1.22 5.65
C ASN A 755 21.83 -0.61 4.46
N HIS A 756 23.09 -0.24 4.69
CA HIS A 756 23.92 0.47 3.72
C HIS A 756 24.20 -0.31 2.42
N ASN A 757 24.26 -1.65 2.46
CA ASN A 757 24.62 -2.43 1.27
C ASN A 757 23.45 -2.51 0.27
N GLU A 758 22.26 -2.89 0.73
CA GLU A 758 21.05 -2.93 -0.10
C GLU A 758 20.67 -1.54 -0.63
N MET A 759 20.82 -0.52 0.21
CA MET A 759 20.62 0.87 -0.18
C MET A 759 21.53 1.26 -1.35
N LYS A 760 22.81 0.86 -1.30
CA LYS A 760 23.80 1.23 -2.31
C LYS A 760 23.50 0.61 -3.67
N GLU A 761 23.26 -0.70 -3.73
CA GLU A 761 22.99 -1.40 -4.99
C GLU A 761 21.73 -0.86 -5.69
N PHE A 762 20.66 -0.62 -4.93
CA PHE A 762 19.43 -0.04 -5.45
C PHE A 762 19.61 1.41 -5.94
N LEU A 763 20.30 2.25 -5.16
CA LEU A 763 20.54 3.65 -5.55
C LEU A 763 21.42 3.76 -6.79
N GLU A 764 22.37 2.86 -6.99
CA GLU A 764 23.18 2.79 -8.21
C GLU A 764 22.30 2.58 -9.46
N ILE A 765 21.32 1.67 -9.39
CA ILE A 765 20.35 1.45 -10.48
C ILE A 765 19.55 2.72 -10.76
N ALA A 766 19.06 3.40 -9.71
CA ALA A 766 18.30 4.63 -9.85
C ALA A 766 19.14 5.77 -10.47
N VAL A 767 20.36 6.00 -9.97
CA VAL A 767 21.29 7.03 -10.49
C VAL A 767 21.62 6.78 -11.96
N HIS A 768 21.84 5.52 -12.34
CA HIS A 768 22.09 5.16 -13.73
C HIS A 768 20.86 5.43 -14.62
N ALA A 769 19.66 5.10 -14.16
CA ALA A 769 18.43 5.44 -14.89
C ALA A 769 18.25 6.97 -15.05
N PHE A 770 18.57 7.79 -14.03
CA PHE A 770 18.60 9.25 -14.16
C PHE A 770 19.63 9.73 -15.19
N LEU A 771 20.83 9.13 -15.19
CA LEU A 771 21.87 9.42 -16.18
C LEU A 771 21.37 9.17 -17.61
N LYS A 772 20.70 8.04 -17.84
CA LYS A 772 20.10 7.72 -19.14
C LYS A 772 19.10 8.77 -19.59
N MET A 773 18.24 9.24 -18.68
CA MET A 773 17.29 10.32 -19.01
C MET A 773 18.01 11.62 -19.36
N LYS A 774 19.09 11.96 -18.65
CA LYS A 774 19.91 13.13 -18.98
C LYS A 774 20.56 13.03 -20.36
N LEU A 775 21.06 11.85 -20.75
CA LEU A 775 21.66 11.63 -22.07
C LEU A 775 20.67 11.82 -23.22
N VAL A 776 19.39 11.48 -23.00
CA VAL A 776 18.30 11.79 -23.95
C VAL A 776 17.72 13.20 -23.78
N LYS A 777 18.40 14.07 -23.03
CA LYS A 777 18.06 15.48 -22.77
C LYS A 777 16.74 15.70 -22.02
N GLU A 778 16.26 14.68 -21.31
CA GLU A 778 15.12 14.77 -20.41
C GLU A 778 15.62 15.17 -19.02
N LYS A 779 15.09 16.27 -18.47
CA LYS A 779 15.36 16.68 -17.09
C LYS A 779 14.32 16.03 -16.18
N LYS A 780 14.78 15.25 -15.20
CA LYS A 780 13.94 14.59 -14.21
C LYS A 780 14.18 15.17 -12.82
N VAL A 781 13.15 15.11 -11.98
CA VAL A 781 13.19 15.54 -10.58
C VAL A 781 13.14 14.32 -9.68
N CYS A 782 13.98 14.33 -8.64
CA CYS A 782 14.08 13.25 -7.67
C CYS A 782 13.77 13.76 -6.27
N LYS A 783 13.02 12.98 -5.49
CA LYS A 783 12.82 13.18 -4.04
C LYS A 783 13.16 11.89 -3.32
N ILE A 784 14.02 11.95 -2.32
CA ILE A 784 14.39 10.78 -1.51
C ILE A 784 13.56 10.78 -0.23
N VAL A 785 12.86 9.69 0.04
CA VAL A 785 12.13 9.48 1.29
C VAL A 785 12.79 8.33 2.04
N HIS A 786 13.39 8.64 3.18
CA HIS A 786 14.02 7.66 4.06
C HIS A 786 13.07 7.33 5.21
N GLN A 787 12.47 6.13 5.17
CA GLN A 787 11.51 5.64 6.15
C GLN A 787 12.19 4.96 7.35
N ASN A 788 11.43 4.89 8.44
CA ASN A 788 11.78 4.23 9.71
C ASN A 788 13.02 4.80 10.40
N VAL A 789 13.18 6.13 10.35
CA VAL A 789 14.29 6.84 11.01
C VAL A 789 13.84 7.24 12.42
N ALA A 790 14.67 6.98 13.44
CA ALA A 790 14.29 7.24 14.81
C ALA A 790 14.07 8.75 15.05
N ALA A 791 12.91 9.11 15.63
CA ALA A 791 12.56 10.51 15.88
C ALA A 791 13.48 11.22 16.90
N THR A 792 14.31 10.47 17.63
CA THR A 792 15.28 10.97 18.63
C THR A 792 16.62 11.36 18.04
N ASP A 793 16.87 11.10 16.76
CA ASP A 793 18.11 11.50 16.10
C ASP A 793 18.15 13.03 15.99
N ALA A 794 19.07 13.64 16.74
CA ALA A 794 19.28 15.09 16.75
C ALA A 794 19.45 15.63 15.32
N THR A 795 18.99 16.86 15.07
CA THR A 795 19.15 17.58 13.80
C THR A 795 20.58 17.52 13.24
N THR A 796 21.59 17.42 14.10
CA THR A 796 23.00 17.23 13.74
C THR A 796 23.32 15.85 13.13
N LYS A 797 22.75 14.76 13.63
CA LYS A 797 22.97 13.41 13.06
C LYS A 797 22.31 13.30 11.68
N LEU A 798 21.08 13.80 11.54
CA LEU A 798 20.40 13.85 10.24
C LEU A 798 21.13 14.75 9.23
N ALA A 799 21.74 15.85 9.68
CA ALA A 799 22.57 16.69 8.80
C ALA A 799 23.81 15.95 8.29
N PHE A 800 24.48 15.18 9.15
CA PHE A 800 25.60 14.33 8.75
C PHE A 800 25.17 13.24 7.76
N ASP A 801 24.03 12.59 8.02
CA ASP A 801 23.50 11.54 7.13
C ASP A 801 23.14 12.08 5.74
N ARG A 802 22.63 13.32 5.64
CA ARG A 802 22.39 14.01 4.36
C ARG A 802 23.68 14.20 3.55
N VAL A 803 24.74 14.69 4.20
CA VAL A 803 26.04 14.92 3.55
C VAL A 803 26.63 13.58 3.08
N LYS A 804 26.61 12.56 3.94
CA LYS A 804 27.10 11.21 3.59
C LYS A 804 26.33 10.61 2.41
N LEU A 805 25.00 10.72 2.42
CA LEU A 805 24.16 10.23 1.32
C LEU A 805 24.50 10.96 0.01
N LYS A 806 24.68 12.28 0.05
CA LYS A 806 25.07 13.07 -1.13
C LYS A 806 26.43 12.64 -1.68
N GLU A 807 27.43 12.46 -0.81
CA GLU A 807 28.75 11.97 -1.21
C GLU A 807 28.69 10.59 -1.87
N ASP A 808 27.87 9.68 -1.34
CA ASP A 808 27.72 8.35 -1.90
C ASP A 808 27.00 8.40 -3.25
N LEU A 809 25.96 9.21 -3.41
CA LEU A 809 25.29 9.43 -4.70
C LEU A 809 26.23 10.04 -5.75
N ASP A 810 27.12 10.97 -5.36
CA ASP A 810 28.11 11.55 -6.27
C ASP A 810 29.13 10.51 -6.73
N LYS A 811 29.55 9.60 -5.84
CA LYS A 811 30.42 8.46 -6.22
C LYS A 811 29.69 7.55 -7.21
N MET A 812 28.42 7.22 -6.96
CA MET A 812 27.62 6.39 -7.87
C MET A 812 27.46 7.04 -9.25
N ALA A 813 27.22 8.36 -9.28
CA ALA A 813 27.11 9.12 -10.53
C ALA A 813 28.40 9.04 -11.38
N LYS A 814 29.57 9.15 -10.74
CA LYS A 814 30.86 8.98 -11.43
C LYS A 814 31.02 7.57 -12.01
N VAL A 815 30.67 6.55 -11.24
CA VAL A 815 30.74 5.15 -11.70
C VAL A 815 29.83 4.92 -12.90
N ALA A 816 28.58 5.43 -12.84
CA ALA A 816 27.64 5.34 -13.95
C ALA A 816 28.16 6.11 -15.19
N ALA A 817 28.78 7.29 -15.00
CA ALA A 817 29.34 8.08 -16.09
C ALA A 817 30.47 7.36 -16.84
N THR A 818 31.38 6.68 -16.11
CA THR A 818 32.43 5.85 -16.72
C THR A 818 31.83 4.69 -17.51
N GLN A 819 30.75 4.06 -17.04
CA GLN A 819 30.07 2.97 -17.77
C GLN A 819 29.44 3.44 -19.09
N GLU A 820 29.01 4.70 -19.16
CA GLU A 820 28.45 5.32 -20.36
C GLU A 820 29.49 6.02 -21.24
N ASN A 821 30.78 5.99 -20.88
CA ASN A 821 31.86 6.75 -21.55
C ASN A 821 31.58 8.27 -21.59
N CYS A 822 31.05 8.83 -20.50
CA CYS A 822 30.76 10.26 -20.36
C CYS A 822 31.37 10.91 -19.11
N GLU A 823 32.45 10.31 -18.60
CA GLU A 823 33.18 10.74 -17.39
C GLU A 823 33.73 12.17 -17.45
N ASP A 824 34.02 12.68 -18.65
CA ASP A 824 34.45 14.07 -18.85
C ASP A 824 33.33 15.11 -18.59
N GLN A 825 32.07 14.69 -18.67
CA GLN A 825 30.90 15.59 -18.56
C GLN A 825 30.21 15.52 -17.21
N ILE A 826 30.41 14.44 -16.45
CA ILE A 826 29.61 14.12 -15.26
C ILE A 826 30.54 13.72 -14.13
N GLN A 827 30.58 14.55 -13.10
CA GLN A 827 31.43 14.37 -11.91
C GLN A 827 30.61 14.25 -10.63
N SER A 828 29.32 14.59 -10.66
CA SER A 828 28.42 14.56 -9.51
C SER A 828 26.99 14.28 -9.94
N LEU A 829 26.12 13.94 -8.98
CA LEU A 829 24.70 13.78 -9.21
C LEU A 829 24.06 15.09 -9.74
N ASN A 830 24.59 16.23 -9.32
CA ASN A 830 24.09 17.55 -9.72
C ASN A 830 24.31 17.85 -11.21
N ASP A 831 25.27 17.17 -11.84
CA ASP A 831 25.47 17.23 -13.29
C ASP A 831 24.38 16.45 -14.05
N ILE A 832 23.74 15.48 -13.38
CA ILE A 832 22.66 14.66 -13.91
C ILE A 832 21.31 15.36 -13.69
N ILE A 833 20.96 15.60 -12.43
CA ILE A 833 19.67 16.18 -11.97
C ILE A 833 19.90 17.36 -11.03
N SER A 834 18.93 18.27 -10.92
CA SER A 834 18.96 19.31 -9.88
C SER A 834 18.57 18.67 -8.54
N PHE A 835 19.52 18.53 -7.63
CA PHE A 835 19.32 17.89 -6.33
C PHE A 835 19.93 18.71 -5.18
N ASP A 836 19.13 18.98 -4.16
CA ASP A 836 19.50 19.67 -2.92
C ASP A 836 19.18 18.75 -1.73
N GLU A 837 20.20 18.22 -1.07
CA GLU A 837 20.03 17.27 0.03
C GLU A 837 19.22 17.82 1.21
N ASN A 838 19.09 19.14 1.37
CA ASN A 838 18.30 19.75 2.44
C ASN A 838 16.82 19.88 2.08
N LYS A 839 16.49 19.96 0.80
CA LYS A 839 15.12 20.11 0.30
C LYS A 839 14.52 18.83 -0.28
N ASP A 840 15.37 17.97 -0.83
CA ASP A 840 14.94 16.80 -1.59
C ASP A 840 15.02 15.49 -0.80
N VAL A 841 15.59 15.51 0.41
CA VAL A 841 15.65 14.34 1.32
C VAL A 841 14.70 14.51 2.50
N PHE A 842 13.78 13.57 2.67
CA PHE A 842 12.80 13.54 3.75
C PHE A 842 13.02 12.34 4.65
N TYR A 843 13.26 12.59 5.94
CA TYR A 843 13.32 11.54 6.95
C TYR A 843 11.93 11.36 7.56
N VAL A 844 11.42 10.13 7.49
CA VAL A 844 10.07 9.76 7.92
C VAL A 844 10.20 8.80 9.11
N PRO A 845 9.49 9.07 10.22
CA PRO A 845 9.57 8.23 11.42
C PRO A 845 8.93 6.86 11.19
N SER A 846 8.99 5.97 12.19
CA SER A 846 8.32 4.67 12.14
C SER A 846 6.81 4.79 11.89
N PHE A 847 6.27 3.86 11.10
CA PHE A 847 4.86 3.82 10.72
C PHE A 847 3.93 3.62 11.94
N LEU A 848 4.28 2.72 12.86
CA LEU A 848 3.50 2.45 14.07
C LEU A 848 4.03 3.24 15.28
N LYS A 849 3.13 3.64 16.17
CA LYS A 849 3.46 4.25 17.47
C LYS A 849 3.34 3.18 18.56
N GLY A 850 4.43 2.46 18.80
CA GLY A 850 4.50 1.36 19.77
C GLY A 850 4.55 -0.02 19.09
N SER A 851 4.35 -1.07 19.88
CA SER A 851 4.44 -2.46 19.41
C SER A 851 3.10 -2.98 18.89
N PRO A 852 3.05 -3.64 17.71
CA PRO A 852 1.85 -4.33 17.24
C PRO A 852 1.42 -5.45 18.24
N PRO A 853 0.15 -5.90 18.23
CA PRO A 853 -0.90 -5.61 17.24
C PRO A 853 -1.79 -4.41 17.55
N MET A 854 -1.75 -3.88 18.78
CA MET A 854 -2.59 -2.75 19.22
C MET A 854 -1.98 -1.37 18.98
N ALA A 855 -0.74 -1.28 18.48
CA ALA A 855 -0.14 0.00 18.13
C ALA A 855 -0.93 0.71 17.02
N PRO A 856 -1.36 1.98 17.22
CA PRO A 856 -1.93 2.78 16.15
C PRO A 856 -0.84 3.27 15.18
N VAL A 857 -1.26 3.66 13.98
CA VAL A 857 -0.39 4.41 13.07
C VAL A 857 0.04 5.73 13.71
N SER A 858 1.33 6.05 13.54
CA SER A 858 1.97 7.22 14.11
C SER A 858 1.48 8.51 13.42
N PRO A 859 0.91 9.49 14.16
CA PRO A 859 0.59 10.80 13.60
C PRO A 859 1.81 11.54 13.05
N ASN A 860 3.00 11.24 13.55
CA ASN A 860 4.24 11.84 13.06
C ASN A 860 4.60 11.29 11.68
N TYR A 861 4.31 10.02 11.40
CA TYR A 861 4.44 9.44 10.06
C TYR A 861 3.52 10.17 9.08
N GLY A 862 2.22 10.22 9.37
CA GLY A 862 1.23 10.91 8.51
C GLY A 862 1.60 12.37 8.25
N ARG A 863 2.06 13.10 9.28
CA ARG A 863 2.53 14.48 9.13
C ARG A 863 3.81 14.61 8.32
N ALA A 864 4.74 13.67 8.40
CA ALA A 864 5.95 13.67 7.57
C ALA A 864 5.61 13.40 6.11
N ILE A 865 4.72 12.42 5.84
CA ILE A 865 4.21 12.14 4.49
C ILE A 865 3.45 13.34 3.91
N GLN A 866 2.65 14.03 4.73
CA GLN A 866 1.98 15.28 4.32
C GLN A 866 2.99 16.33 3.84
N ARG A 867 4.15 16.48 4.51
CA ARG A 867 5.19 17.45 4.08
C ARG A 867 5.79 17.08 2.73
N VAL A 868 6.00 15.79 2.47
CA VAL A 868 6.44 15.32 1.14
C VAL A 868 5.40 15.68 0.09
N LYS A 869 4.11 15.48 0.39
CA LYS A 869 3.00 15.86 -0.50
C LYS A 869 2.99 17.37 -0.79
N GLU A 870 3.11 18.20 0.25
CA GLU A 870 3.14 19.66 0.14
C GLU A 870 4.29 20.14 -0.76
N ASP A 871 5.47 19.55 -0.61
CA ASP A 871 6.64 19.85 -1.45
C ASP A 871 6.41 19.44 -2.93
N VAL A 872 5.83 18.26 -3.18
CA VAL A 872 5.46 17.84 -4.53
C VAL A 872 4.41 18.77 -5.15
N ILE A 873 3.42 19.23 -4.38
CA ILE A 873 2.42 20.21 -4.86
C ILE A 873 3.08 21.56 -5.18
N SER A 874 4.07 21.98 -4.37
CA SER A 874 4.86 23.18 -4.67
C SER A 874 5.63 23.03 -5.99
N LEU A 875 6.19 21.85 -6.26
CA LEU A 875 6.84 21.54 -7.54
C LEU A 875 5.85 21.57 -8.71
N MET A 876 4.65 21.00 -8.54
CA MET A 876 3.59 21.07 -9.54
C MET A 876 3.27 22.53 -9.91
N SER A 877 3.16 23.39 -8.90
CA SER A 877 2.85 24.82 -9.10
C SER A 877 3.99 25.60 -9.74
N ALA A 878 5.25 25.16 -9.55
CA ALA A 878 6.43 25.77 -10.17
C ALA A 878 6.76 25.20 -11.57
N SER A 879 6.11 24.11 -11.97
CA SER A 879 6.45 23.38 -13.20
C SER A 879 5.99 24.14 -14.45
N SER A 880 6.95 24.46 -15.32
CA SER A 880 6.68 25.15 -16.59
C SER A 880 6.24 24.21 -17.72
N SER A 881 6.46 22.90 -17.59
CA SER A 881 6.12 21.89 -18.59
C SER A 881 4.86 21.14 -18.16
N GLN A 882 3.79 21.23 -18.95
CA GLN A 882 2.52 20.55 -18.68
C GLN A 882 2.23 19.49 -19.75
N SER A 883 2.42 18.23 -19.38
CA SER A 883 2.14 17.09 -20.24
C SER A 883 0.64 16.82 -20.30
N SER A 884 0.05 16.70 -21.49
CA SER A 884 -1.30 16.15 -21.64
C SER A 884 -1.30 14.62 -21.61
N ILE A 885 -2.47 14.01 -21.48
CA ILE A 885 -2.64 12.55 -21.56
C ILE A 885 -2.08 12.01 -22.88
N SER A 886 -2.31 12.70 -24.00
CA SER A 886 -1.77 12.30 -25.30
C SER A 886 -0.24 12.28 -25.33
N GLN A 887 0.41 13.30 -24.74
CA GLN A 887 1.87 13.39 -24.65
C GLN A 887 2.45 12.33 -23.72
N PHE A 888 1.77 12.02 -22.61
CA PHE A 888 2.15 10.91 -21.73
C PHE A 888 2.05 9.56 -22.46
N ARG A 889 0.94 9.31 -23.17
CA ARG A 889 0.75 8.10 -23.97
C ARG A 889 1.90 7.91 -24.97
N GLU A 890 2.23 8.97 -25.72
CA GLU A 890 3.34 8.97 -26.68
C GLU A 890 4.69 8.72 -25.99
N ARG A 891 4.95 9.38 -24.86
CA ARG A 891 6.16 9.19 -24.05
C ARG A 891 6.34 7.73 -23.64
N VAL A 892 5.28 7.09 -23.13
CA VAL A 892 5.32 5.66 -22.73
C VAL A 892 5.64 4.77 -23.93
N ILE A 893 4.97 4.97 -25.07
CA ILE A 893 5.19 4.19 -26.30
C ILE A 893 6.64 4.31 -26.79
N ILE A 894 7.18 5.52 -26.85
CA ILE A 894 8.54 5.78 -27.33
C ILE A 894 9.56 5.18 -26.35
N LEU A 895 9.38 5.42 -25.06
CA LEU A 895 10.29 4.95 -24.03
C LEU A 895 10.33 3.41 -23.98
N TRP A 896 9.16 2.75 -23.99
CA TRP A 896 9.10 1.30 -23.94
C TRP A 896 9.78 0.66 -25.17
N LYS A 897 9.54 1.19 -26.38
CA LYS A 897 10.25 0.75 -27.59
C LYS A 897 11.76 0.97 -27.51
N ALA A 898 12.22 2.05 -26.86
CA ALA A 898 13.64 2.32 -26.66
C ALA A 898 14.30 1.36 -25.66
N ILE A 899 13.56 1.00 -24.59
CA ILE A 899 13.94 -0.04 -23.62
C ILE A 899 14.08 -1.39 -24.33
N LEU A 900 13.07 -1.83 -25.09
CA LEU A 900 13.09 -3.11 -25.82
C LEU A 900 14.22 -3.23 -26.85
N LYS A 901 14.61 -2.12 -27.52
CA LYS A 901 15.74 -2.09 -28.47
C LYS A 901 17.12 -2.20 -27.78
N GLY A 902 17.17 -2.25 -26.45
CA GLY A 902 18.42 -2.26 -25.68
C GLY A 902 19.20 -0.95 -25.70
N ASN A 903 18.75 0.07 -26.44
CA ASN A 903 19.45 1.36 -26.59
C ASN A 903 19.64 2.10 -25.25
N LEU A 904 18.77 1.82 -24.27
CA LEU A 904 18.85 2.39 -22.92
C LEU A 904 19.46 1.42 -21.88
N ILE A 905 19.61 0.13 -22.20
CA ILE A 905 19.98 -0.94 -21.23
C ILE A 905 21.37 -1.53 -21.51
N SER A 906 21.90 -1.42 -22.73
CA SER A 906 23.07 -2.18 -23.21
C SER A 906 24.40 -1.95 -22.47
N SER A 907 24.45 -1.03 -21.51
CA SER A 907 25.63 -0.65 -20.72
C SER A 907 25.61 -1.13 -19.26
N PHE A 908 24.56 -1.80 -18.78
CA PHE A 908 24.48 -2.38 -17.43
C PHE A 908 25.37 -3.63 -17.24
N ARG A 909 26.55 -3.67 -17.86
CA ARG A 909 27.52 -4.75 -17.59
C ARG A 909 27.93 -4.72 -16.13
N ASN A 910 28.01 -5.91 -15.55
CA ASN A 910 28.26 -6.20 -14.15
C ASN A 910 29.36 -5.28 -13.57
N MET A 911 29.01 -4.41 -12.61
CA MET A 911 29.90 -3.38 -12.04
C MET A 911 31.26 -3.95 -11.61
N ILE A 912 31.27 -5.16 -11.06
CA ILE A 912 32.48 -5.85 -10.62
C ILE A 912 33.27 -6.38 -11.83
N GLU A 913 32.61 -6.86 -12.89
CA GLU A 913 33.28 -7.25 -14.13
C GLU A 913 33.84 -6.06 -14.91
N VAL A 914 33.12 -4.95 -15.00
CA VAL A 914 33.59 -3.73 -15.69
C VAL A 914 34.78 -3.15 -14.93
N ARG A 915 34.70 -3.06 -13.60
CA ARG A 915 35.83 -2.63 -12.75
C ARG A 915 37.03 -3.56 -12.92
N ALA A 916 36.82 -4.87 -12.82
CA ALA A 916 37.87 -5.87 -12.95
C ALA A 916 38.52 -5.83 -14.36
N TYR A 917 37.70 -5.76 -15.41
CA TYR A 917 38.17 -5.71 -16.79
C TYR A 917 38.94 -4.40 -17.09
N THR A 918 38.44 -3.26 -16.62
CA THR A 918 39.13 -1.96 -16.79
C THR A 918 40.47 -1.95 -16.06
N ALA A 919 40.53 -2.51 -14.85
CA ALA A 919 41.78 -2.67 -14.11
C ALA A 919 42.77 -3.61 -14.83
N LEU A 920 42.26 -4.70 -15.42
CA LEU A 920 43.05 -5.64 -16.21
C LEU A 920 43.61 -4.99 -17.48
N ASP A 921 42.79 -4.26 -18.23
CA ASP A 921 43.18 -3.64 -19.50
C ASP A 921 44.21 -2.53 -19.28
N ARG A 922 44.01 -1.70 -18.25
CA ARG A 922 44.99 -0.70 -17.82
C ARG A 922 46.34 -1.33 -17.45
N LYS A 923 46.32 -2.39 -16.63
CA LYS A 923 47.55 -3.06 -16.21
C LYS A 923 48.29 -3.71 -17.38
N TYR A 924 47.56 -4.36 -18.28
CA TYR A 924 48.11 -4.95 -19.49
C TYR A 924 48.78 -3.89 -20.37
N PHE A 925 48.11 -2.76 -20.59
CA PHE A 925 48.63 -1.65 -21.37
C PHE A 925 49.93 -1.08 -20.76
N GLU A 926 49.93 -0.74 -19.46
CA GLU A 926 51.10 -0.23 -18.75
C GLU A 926 52.33 -1.15 -18.89
N GLU A 927 52.16 -2.46 -18.65
CA GLU A 927 53.27 -3.43 -18.76
C GLU A 927 53.72 -3.66 -20.20
N SER A 928 52.79 -3.64 -21.17
CA SER A 928 53.12 -3.81 -22.59
C SER A 928 54.03 -2.68 -23.10
N VAL A 929 53.73 -1.43 -22.72
CA VAL A 929 54.51 -0.26 -23.14
C VAL A 929 55.86 -0.23 -22.42
N ASN A 930 55.85 -0.39 -21.09
CA ASN A 930 57.04 -0.27 -20.26
C ASN A 930 58.07 -1.37 -20.52
N LEU A 931 57.63 -2.61 -20.75
CA LEU A 931 58.53 -3.74 -20.95
C LEU A 931 58.76 -4.02 -22.44
N MET A 932 57.71 -4.32 -23.18
CA MET A 932 57.86 -4.87 -24.53
C MET A 932 58.21 -3.78 -25.54
N VAL A 933 57.42 -2.72 -25.65
CA VAL A 933 57.64 -1.67 -26.66
C VAL A 933 58.94 -0.92 -26.40
N THR A 934 59.18 -0.52 -25.14
CA THR A 934 60.41 0.21 -24.77
C THR A 934 61.65 -0.67 -24.93
N GLY A 935 61.63 -1.91 -24.41
CA GLY A 935 62.76 -2.83 -24.49
C GLY A 935 63.13 -3.21 -25.93
N MET A 936 62.13 -3.53 -26.75
CA MET A 936 62.35 -3.86 -28.17
C MET A 936 62.82 -2.64 -28.97
N GLY A 937 62.30 -1.44 -28.68
CA GLY A 937 62.73 -0.20 -29.33
C GLY A 937 64.17 0.21 -28.97
N GLU A 938 64.62 -0.05 -27.74
CA GLU A 938 66.03 0.15 -27.36
C GLU A 938 66.96 -0.81 -28.08
N LEU A 939 66.57 -2.09 -28.19
CA LEU A 939 67.35 -3.09 -28.92
C LEU A 939 67.43 -2.73 -30.41
N GLU A 940 66.30 -2.33 -31.01
CA GLU A 940 66.24 -1.87 -32.39
C GLU A 940 67.25 -0.73 -32.63
N LYS A 941 67.24 0.31 -31.79
CA LYS A 941 68.20 1.42 -31.90
C LYS A 941 69.65 0.95 -31.78
N LYS A 942 69.96 0.02 -30.86
CA LYS A 942 71.31 -0.54 -30.70
C LYS A 942 71.77 -1.27 -31.97
N ILE A 943 70.91 -2.10 -32.55
CA ILE A 943 71.19 -2.83 -33.79
C ILE A 943 71.38 -1.85 -34.96
N GLN A 944 70.52 -0.85 -35.10
CA GLN A 944 70.63 0.17 -36.14
C GLN A 944 71.95 0.96 -36.05
N VAL A 945 72.37 1.32 -34.83
CA VAL A 945 73.65 2.01 -34.60
C VAL A 945 74.83 1.10 -34.95
N ALA A 946 74.78 -0.19 -34.57
CA ALA A 946 75.82 -1.16 -34.90
C ALA A 946 75.96 -1.34 -36.42
N LEU A 947 74.84 -1.51 -37.12
CA LEU A 947 74.80 -1.64 -38.59
C LEU A 947 75.37 -0.41 -39.32
N ARG A 948 75.14 0.80 -38.78
CA ARG A 948 75.67 2.05 -39.35
C ARG A 948 77.16 2.26 -39.10
N ARG A 949 77.74 1.63 -38.07
CA ARG A 949 79.16 1.74 -37.71
C ARG A 949 80.04 0.75 -38.45
N SER A 950 79.48 -0.34 -38.98
CA SER A 950 80.20 -1.32 -39.79
C SER A 950 80.73 -0.70 -41.08
N THR A 951 82.01 -0.97 -41.39
CA THR A 951 82.70 -0.35 -42.53
C THR A 951 82.81 -1.27 -43.73
N THR A 952 82.84 -2.60 -43.51
CA THR A 952 82.90 -3.62 -44.57
C THR A 952 81.61 -4.40 -44.69
N LEU A 953 81.40 -5.06 -45.85
CA LEU A 953 80.21 -5.90 -46.11
C LEU A 953 80.17 -7.12 -45.17
N ASP A 954 81.31 -7.78 -44.94
CA ASP A 954 81.40 -8.94 -44.04
C ASP A 954 81.10 -8.56 -42.58
N GLU A 955 81.59 -7.41 -42.10
CA GLU A 955 81.24 -6.90 -40.76
C GLU A 955 79.73 -6.66 -40.62
N ARG A 956 79.10 -6.04 -41.62
CA ARG A 956 77.65 -5.80 -41.62
C ARG A 956 76.86 -7.11 -41.60
N PHE A 957 77.26 -8.08 -42.41
CA PHE A 957 76.58 -9.37 -42.48
C PHE A 957 76.69 -10.15 -41.17
N ASN A 958 77.85 -10.10 -40.51
CA ASN A 958 78.07 -10.73 -39.21
C ASN A 958 77.26 -10.04 -38.08
N VAL A 959 77.20 -8.71 -38.08
CA VAL A 959 76.37 -7.94 -37.13
C VAL A 959 74.89 -8.25 -37.34
N TRP A 960 74.42 -8.34 -38.59
CA TRP A 960 73.04 -8.68 -38.88
C TRP A 960 72.68 -10.11 -38.47
N SER A 961 73.53 -11.08 -38.80
CA SER A 961 73.32 -12.50 -38.47
C SER A 961 73.24 -12.74 -36.96
N SER A 962 74.09 -12.07 -36.17
CA SER A 962 74.03 -12.13 -34.71
C SER A 962 72.83 -11.38 -34.12
N SER A 963 72.43 -10.25 -34.73
CA SER A 963 71.28 -9.46 -34.28
C SER A 963 69.94 -10.20 -34.44
N GLN A 964 69.80 -11.09 -35.42
CA GLN A 964 68.58 -11.90 -35.60
C GLN A 964 68.30 -12.83 -34.41
N MET A 965 69.35 -13.45 -33.84
CA MET A 965 69.21 -14.24 -32.60
C MET A 965 68.90 -13.32 -31.41
N GLN A 966 69.59 -12.18 -31.29
CA GLN A 966 69.37 -11.23 -30.20
C GLN A 966 67.93 -10.70 -30.15
N ILE A 967 67.32 -10.40 -31.29
CA ILE A 967 65.91 -9.95 -31.37
C ILE A 967 64.96 -11.03 -30.81
N ARG A 968 65.20 -12.31 -31.15
CA ARG A 968 64.37 -13.41 -30.66
C ARG A 968 64.56 -13.66 -29.17
N ASP A 969 65.81 -13.64 -28.71
CA ASP A 969 66.14 -13.91 -27.30
C ASP A 969 65.62 -12.81 -26.37
N GLU A 970 65.77 -11.54 -26.75
CA GLU A 970 65.25 -10.41 -25.98
C GLU A 970 63.71 -10.41 -25.96
N ALA A 971 63.06 -10.66 -27.09
CA ALA A 971 61.60 -10.77 -27.14
C ALA A 971 61.07 -11.92 -26.27
N GLU A 972 61.79 -13.05 -26.20
CA GLU A 972 61.44 -14.17 -25.33
C GLU A 972 61.63 -13.82 -23.85
N ALA A 973 62.72 -13.12 -23.50
CA ALA A 973 62.98 -12.64 -22.15
C ALA A 973 61.93 -11.63 -21.67
N LEU A 974 61.59 -10.64 -22.50
CA LEU A 974 60.55 -9.64 -22.21
C LEU A 974 59.15 -10.27 -22.15
N GLY A 975 58.86 -11.23 -23.05
CA GLY A 975 57.63 -12.02 -23.01
C GLY A 975 57.45 -12.81 -21.72
N LYS A 976 58.53 -13.41 -21.19
CA LYS A 976 58.50 -14.08 -19.88
C LYS A 976 58.26 -13.11 -18.73
N LYS A 977 58.91 -11.94 -18.73
CA LYS A 977 58.69 -10.88 -17.71
C LYS A 977 57.24 -10.40 -17.70
N MET A 978 56.65 -10.13 -18.88
CA MET A 978 55.26 -9.70 -18.99
C MET A 978 54.29 -10.80 -18.50
N LYS A 979 54.53 -12.07 -18.84
CA LYS A 979 53.72 -13.19 -18.32
C LYS A 979 53.79 -13.29 -16.80
N GLN A 980 54.96 -13.08 -16.20
CA GLN A 980 55.12 -13.10 -14.73
C GLN A 980 54.38 -11.92 -14.07
N ALA A 981 54.48 -10.71 -14.63
CA ALA A 981 53.77 -9.54 -14.12
C ALA A 981 52.24 -9.74 -14.16
N MET A 982 51.72 -10.26 -15.28
CA MET A 982 50.28 -10.54 -15.40
C MET A 982 49.82 -11.68 -14.49
N LYS A 983 50.60 -12.76 -14.34
CA LYS A 983 50.27 -13.84 -13.38
C LYS A 983 50.16 -13.31 -11.95
N LYS A 984 51.12 -12.49 -11.52
CA LYS A 984 51.10 -11.84 -10.21
C LYS A 984 49.86 -10.96 -10.05
N PHE A 985 49.48 -10.22 -11.08
CA PHE A 985 48.26 -9.40 -11.07
C PHE A 985 46.99 -10.25 -10.86
N PHE A 986 46.84 -11.36 -11.60
CA PHE A 986 45.69 -12.26 -11.42
C PHE A 986 45.62 -12.90 -10.02
N GLU A 987 46.76 -13.09 -9.35
CA GLU A 987 46.82 -13.71 -8.01
C GLU A 987 46.62 -12.71 -6.85
N THR A 988 46.96 -11.44 -7.05
CA THR A 988 46.99 -10.41 -5.99
C THR A 988 45.84 -9.42 -6.03
N ASN A 989 45.05 -9.39 -7.11
CA ASN A 989 43.91 -8.49 -7.26
C ASN A 989 42.71 -8.94 -6.40
N GLU A 990 41.97 -7.97 -5.84
CA GLU A 990 40.75 -8.21 -5.04
C GLU A 990 39.68 -8.97 -5.83
N ASP A 991 39.59 -8.76 -7.16
CA ASP A 991 38.59 -9.35 -8.05
C ASP A 991 39.05 -10.67 -8.74
N LYS A 992 39.92 -11.44 -8.08
CA LYS A 992 40.60 -12.62 -8.68
C LYS A 992 39.68 -13.68 -9.29
N SER A 993 38.51 -13.94 -8.69
CA SER A 993 37.57 -14.98 -9.15
C SER A 993 36.95 -14.64 -10.51
N ILE A 994 36.72 -13.36 -10.76
CA ILE A 994 36.11 -12.84 -11.99
C ILE A 994 37.16 -12.68 -13.09
N LEU A 995 38.37 -12.26 -12.74
CA LEU A 995 39.47 -12.08 -13.69
C LEU A 995 39.92 -13.39 -14.34
N GLU A 996 39.73 -14.52 -13.66
CA GLU A 996 40.18 -15.85 -14.11
C GLU A 996 39.62 -16.22 -15.49
N GLN A 997 38.40 -15.77 -15.82
CA GLN A 997 37.77 -16.04 -17.12
C GLN A 997 38.52 -15.43 -18.31
N TRP A 998 39.32 -14.37 -18.10
CA TRP A 998 40.11 -13.72 -19.15
C TRP A 998 41.59 -14.13 -19.14
N ARG A 999 42.03 -14.94 -18.17
CA ARG A 999 43.44 -15.33 -18.00
C ARG A 999 44.02 -15.94 -19.27
N GLU A 1000 43.34 -16.94 -19.82
CA GLU A 1000 43.84 -17.67 -21.01
C GLU A 1000 43.97 -16.74 -22.22
N ASN A 1001 42.96 -15.89 -22.46
CA ASN A 1001 42.95 -14.94 -23.57
C ASN A 1001 44.10 -13.92 -23.44
N VAL A 1002 44.33 -13.38 -22.25
CA VAL A 1002 45.44 -12.44 -22.01
C VAL A 1002 46.79 -13.12 -22.22
N MET A 1003 46.98 -14.35 -21.73
CA MET A 1003 48.23 -15.09 -21.93
C MET A 1003 48.52 -15.35 -23.42
N ASN A 1004 47.48 -15.62 -24.22
CA ASN A 1004 47.59 -15.77 -25.67
C ASN A 1004 47.89 -14.42 -26.37
N LYS A 1005 47.24 -13.33 -25.95
CA LYS A 1005 47.55 -11.98 -26.45
C LYS A 1005 49.02 -11.59 -26.26
N ILE A 1006 49.65 -11.96 -25.14
CA ILE A 1006 51.08 -11.69 -24.89
C ILE A 1006 51.96 -12.42 -25.92
N VAL A 1007 51.62 -13.67 -26.27
CA VAL A 1007 52.37 -14.43 -27.28
C VAL A 1007 52.25 -13.77 -28.64
N GLN A 1008 51.05 -13.37 -29.03
CA GLN A 1008 50.81 -12.70 -30.31
C GLN A 1008 51.50 -11.33 -30.39
N HIS A 1009 51.46 -10.54 -29.31
CA HIS A 1009 52.12 -9.24 -29.26
C HIS A 1009 53.65 -9.36 -29.39
N LYS A 1010 54.24 -10.38 -28.74
CA LYS A 1010 55.66 -10.72 -28.88
C LYS A 1010 56.04 -11.03 -30.33
N GLU A 1011 55.27 -11.88 -31.01
CA GLU A 1011 55.53 -12.25 -32.41
C GLU A 1011 55.45 -11.04 -33.35
N ASN A 1012 54.46 -10.16 -33.14
CA ASN A 1012 54.32 -8.93 -33.91
C ASN A 1012 55.54 -8.01 -33.71
N LEU A 1013 56.00 -7.80 -32.48
CA LEU A 1013 57.18 -6.96 -32.21
C LEU A 1013 58.47 -7.53 -32.81
N VAL A 1014 58.64 -8.87 -32.78
CA VAL A 1014 59.78 -9.53 -33.46
C VAL A 1014 59.72 -9.25 -34.95
N MET A 1015 58.54 -9.39 -35.57
CA MET A 1015 58.37 -9.10 -37.00
C MET A 1015 58.67 -7.64 -37.33
N ASP A 1016 58.14 -6.70 -36.56
CA ASP A 1016 58.29 -5.26 -36.80
C ASP A 1016 59.76 -4.82 -36.67
N VAL A 1017 60.43 -5.18 -35.58
CA VAL A 1017 61.85 -4.84 -35.36
C VAL A 1017 62.75 -5.51 -36.40
N THR A 1018 62.48 -6.78 -36.74
CA THR A 1018 63.25 -7.48 -37.76
C THR A 1018 63.09 -6.80 -39.12
N LYS A 1019 61.86 -6.43 -39.49
CA LYS A 1019 61.58 -5.73 -40.74
C LYS A 1019 62.32 -4.39 -40.82
N ASN A 1020 62.22 -3.57 -39.78
CA ASN A 1020 62.88 -2.26 -39.74
C ASN A 1020 64.41 -2.38 -39.86
N CYS A 1021 65.01 -3.33 -39.15
CA CYS A 1021 66.45 -3.54 -39.23
C CYS A 1021 66.89 -4.12 -40.58
N ILE A 1022 66.09 -4.99 -41.23
CA ILE A 1022 66.34 -5.47 -42.61
C ILE A 1022 66.33 -4.32 -43.60
N GLU A 1023 65.35 -3.42 -43.50
CA GLU A 1023 65.24 -2.27 -44.41
C GLU A 1023 66.48 -1.37 -44.29
N ILE A 1024 66.98 -1.15 -43.07
CA ILE A 1024 68.21 -0.38 -42.83
C ILE A 1024 69.44 -1.13 -43.35
N PHE A 1025 69.52 -2.45 -43.13
CA PHE A 1025 70.60 -3.28 -43.67
C PHE A 1025 70.66 -3.19 -45.20
N ARG A 1026 69.53 -3.36 -45.89
CA ARG A 1026 69.43 -3.27 -47.36
C ARG A 1026 69.76 -1.86 -47.86
N TYR A 1027 69.28 -0.82 -47.17
CA TYR A 1027 69.59 0.56 -47.51
C TYR A 1027 71.10 0.85 -47.43
N LEU A 1028 71.76 0.39 -46.37
CA LEU A 1028 73.20 0.57 -46.20
C LEU A 1028 74.02 -0.24 -47.21
N GLN A 1029 73.56 -1.45 -47.55
CA GLN A 1029 74.18 -2.30 -48.56
C GLN A 1029 74.10 -1.65 -49.95
N ASN A 1030 72.91 -1.21 -50.37
CA ASN A 1030 72.72 -0.52 -51.65
C ASN A 1030 73.55 0.76 -51.76
N ARG A 1031 73.79 1.47 -50.65
CA ARG A 1031 74.61 2.68 -50.63
C ARG A 1031 76.10 2.38 -50.83
N GLN A 1032 76.62 1.32 -50.21
CA GLN A 1032 77.96 0.80 -50.50
C GLN A 1032 78.10 0.32 -51.94
N ASP A 1033 77.09 -0.39 -52.43
CA ASP A 1033 76.81 -0.74 -53.84
C ASP A 1033 77.17 0.37 -54.85
N VAL A 1034 76.74 1.58 -54.51
CA VAL A 1034 76.84 2.79 -55.32
C VAL A 1034 78.18 3.50 -55.12
N ASP A 1035 78.71 3.50 -53.88
CA ASP A 1035 80.00 4.11 -53.55
C ASP A 1035 81.20 3.30 -54.08
N GLU A 1036 81.10 1.96 -54.22
CA GLU A 1036 82.14 1.11 -54.85
C GLU A 1036 82.12 1.12 -56.39
N LYS A 1037 81.01 1.59 -57.00
CA LYS A 1037 80.87 1.75 -58.46
C LYS A 1037 81.21 3.17 -58.97
N ARG A 1038 81.45 4.12 -58.07
CA ARG A 1038 82.00 5.46 -58.35
C ARG A 1038 83.51 5.43 -58.26
#